data_AF-A0A3C0UM65-F1
#
_entry.id   AF-A0A3C0UM65-F1
#
_cell.length_a   1.000
_cell.length_b   1.000
_cell.length_c   1.000
_cell.angle_alpha   90.00
_cell.angle_beta   90.00
_cell.angle_gamma   90.00
#
_symmetry.space_group_name_H-M   'P 1'
#
loop_
_entity.id
_entity.type
_entity.pdbx_description
1 polymer ?
#
loop_
_entity_poly.entity_id
_entity_poly.type
_entity_poly.pdbx_seq_one_letter_code
_entity_poly.pdbx_strand_id
1 'polypeptide(L)'
;MKRLLPVALIALVAAQFPWGNKIQTSSEEWPEYLGGPERNHYSTLTQITPENVQNLKIAWTYATPDSGQMQVNPIVVNGVLYGVTASVQAFALDAATGKELWRFGDPLKNWASTSRGVAYWREGNDERILHTMGPYLYAIDAKTGKSIPSFGENGRVDLHTGLPESAKDKFMVSNTPGTIFEDLIVMPVRLSEGADAAPGDIRAFNVKTGKLAWTFHTIPYPGEFGYETFPKNAYKNTDIGAANNWSGMAVDRKRGILFVPTGSAAYDFYAGNRKGQNLFSNCLLALDARTGKRLWHFQTMHHDVWDRDLPAPPNLVTVKQNGKNIDAVAQVTKQGYVFVFDRVTGKPLFPIKEVPAHKSNLVGEQTWPTQPVPTKPAPFARQSPTVTEKEISPYAENREELIANIKKYKNALFAAPSKEGTVIFPGFDGGAEWGGAAVDPEGVMYVNSNEMAWILTMKDSPKQDALAHLPLGERTYATLCTSCHGPERKGNAKSGYPSLVDISTKRDKAFVSNLITSGKGMMPGFTTLSAADKQALVAFLFDEEKKEASGGGNSKMPYLPYTSTGYNKFLDSKGLPAITPPWGTLNAIDLNTGEYRWKIPFGYEPSLLEKGIKNTGVENYGGPVITASGLLFIAATKDGMFRAFDKKTGKLLWETKLPAAAFATPATYQINGKQYIVMACGGTKLGTKKGNQYVAFTLP
;
A
#
# COMPACT_ATOMS: atom_id res chain seq x y z
N MET A 1 -63.62 -49.76 21.25
CA MET A 1 -62.93 -49.65 19.94
C MET A 1 -62.04 -48.42 19.94
N LYS A 2 -60.71 -48.59 20.03
CA LYS A 2 -59.68 -47.69 19.49
C LYS A 2 -58.33 -48.36 19.67
N ARG A 3 -57.59 -48.42 18.57
CA ARG A 3 -56.39 -49.22 18.32
C ARG A 3 -55.17 -48.68 19.08
N LEU A 4 -54.35 -49.60 19.59
CA LEU A 4 -52.97 -49.37 19.98
C LEU A 4 -52.13 -49.08 18.73
N LEU A 5 -51.38 -47.98 18.75
CA LEU A 5 -50.34 -47.61 17.78
C LEU A 5 -48.97 -47.71 18.48
N PRO A 6 -47.94 -48.32 17.86
CA PRO A 6 -46.63 -48.44 18.46
C PRO A 6 -45.83 -47.14 18.29
N VAL A 7 -45.08 -46.78 19.34
CA VAL A 7 -44.10 -45.68 19.33
C VAL A 7 -42.89 -46.13 18.50
N ALA A 8 -42.68 -45.48 17.35
CA ALA A 8 -41.47 -45.65 16.55
C ALA A 8 -40.34 -44.78 17.14
N LEU A 9 -39.25 -45.43 17.55
CA LEU A 9 -38.00 -44.81 17.96
C LEU A 9 -37.33 -44.20 16.71
N ILE A 10 -37.34 -42.87 16.57
CA ILE A 10 -36.57 -42.19 15.53
C ILE A 10 -35.12 -42.07 16.03
N ALA A 11 -34.25 -42.92 15.50
CA ALA A 11 -32.80 -42.77 15.64
C ALA A 11 -32.35 -41.54 14.83
N LEU A 12 -32.01 -40.45 15.54
CA LEU A 12 -31.30 -39.32 14.96
C LEU A 12 -29.89 -39.77 14.58
N VAL A 13 -29.67 -40.08 13.31
CA VAL A 13 -28.33 -40.15 12.73
C VAL A 13 -27.81 -38.71 12.66
N ALA A 14 -26.95 -38.35 13.61
CA ALA A 14 -26.17 -37.12 13.52
C ALA A 14 -25.19 -37.27 12.34
N ALA A 15 -25.58 -36.76 11.17
CA ALA A 15 -24.66 -36.57 10.07
C ALA A 15 -23.61 -35.54 10.51
N GLN A 16 -22.42 -36.03 10.87
CA GLN A 16 -21.24 -35.20 11.04
C GLN A 16 -20.89 -34.63 9.67
N PHE A 17 -21.33 -33.41 9.39
CA PHE A 17 -20.76 -32.60 8.32
C PHE A 17 -19.28 -32.39 8.66
N PRO A 18 -18.33 -32.69 7.75
CA PRO A 18 -16.94 -32.35 7.97
C PRO A 18 -16.85 -30.81 7.92
N TRP A 19 -16.76 -30.19 9.09
CA TRP A 19 -16.43 -28.78 9.21
C TRP A 19 -15.10 -28.50 8.48
N GLY A 20 -15.10 -27.40 7.72
CA GLY A 20 -14.04 -26.90 6.85
C GLY A 20 -12.62 -27.39 7.13
N ASN A 21 -12.01 -27.97 6.10
CA ASN A 21 -10.58 -28.28 6.09
C ASN A 21 -9.79 -26.99 6.28
N LYS A 22 -9.14 -26.88 7.44
CA LYS A 22 -8.09 -25.90 7.70
C LYS A 22 -7.01 -26.06 6.62
N ILE A 23 -6.52 -24.95 6.08
CA ILE A 23 -5.16 -24.94 5.51
C ILE A 23 -4.24 -25.30 6.68
N GLN A 24 -3.82 -26.56 6.75
CA GLN A 24 -2.83 -27.01 7.72
C GLN A 24 -1.48 -26.62 7.13
N THR A 25 -1.14 -25.34 7.28
CA THR A 25 0.14 -24.79 6.83
C THR A 25 1.24 -25.52 7.58
N SER A 26 2.08 -26.28 6.89
CA SER A 26 3.29 -26.78 7.52
C SER A 26 4.12 -25.58 7.98
N SER A 27 4.85 -25.70 9.08
CA SER A 27 5.78 -24.68 9.58
C SER A 27 6.92 -24.35 8.60
N GLU A 28 6.95 -25.02 7.45
CA GLU A 28 7.97 -24.98 6.41
C GLU A 28 7.56 -24.11 5.22
N GLU A 29 6.30 -23.69 5.10
CA GLU A 29 5.79 -22.95 3.94
C GLU A 29 5.70 -21.43 4.16
N TRP A 30 5.43 -20.69 3.08
CA TRP A 30 5.08 -19.26 3.11
C TRP A 30 3.75 -19.05 2.38
N PRO A 31 2.63 -19.54 2.93
CA PRO A 31 1.46 -19.89 2.15
C PRO A 31 0.59 -18.68 1.74
N GLU A 32 0.80 -17.53 2.39
CA GLU A 32 0.01 -16.34 2.17
C GLU A 32 0.88 -15.09 2.14
N TYR A 33 0.34 -14.03 1.55
CA TYR A 33 0.95 -12.72 1.56
C TYR A 33 1.40 -12.33 2.97
N LEU A 34 2.67 -11.96 3.12
CA LEU A 34 3.29 -11.56 4.39
C LEU A 34 3.30 -12.66 5.47
N GLY A 35 3.29 -13.92 5.04
CA GLY A 35 3.59 -15.12 5.85
C GLY A 35 2.36 -15.86 6.37
N GLY A 36 1.24 -15.17 6.54
CA GLY A 36 0.05 -15.78 7.13
C GLY A 36 -1.12 -14.80 7.23
N PRO A 37 -2.31 -15.28 7.65
CA PRO A 37 -3.51 -14.46 7.77
C PRO A 37 -3.38 -13.33 8.81
N GLU A 38 -2.50 -13.48 9.79
CA GLU A 38 -2.15 -12.48 10.80
C GLU A 38 -1.18 -11.39 10.32
N ARG A 39 -0.56 -11.59 9.14
CA ARG A 39 0.40 -10.67 8.51
C ARG A 39 1.60 -10.34 9.40
N ASN A 40 2.11 -11.30 10.16
CA ASN A 40 3.20 -11.06 11.13
C ASN A 40 4.61 -11.14 10.53
N HIS A 41 4.76 -11.59 9.29
CA HIS A 41 6.05 -11.79 8.62
C HIS A 41 6.99 -12.67 9.45
N TYR A 42 6.44 -13.65 10.16
CA TYR A 42 7.17 -14.48 11.09
C TYR A 42 7.26 -15.91 10.56
N SER A 43 8.45 -16.49 10.61
CA SER A 43 8.69 -17.89 10.33
C SER A 43 9.17 -18.62 11.58
N THR A 44 8.64 -19.81 11.81
CA THR A 44 9.09 -20.74 12.85
C THR A 44 10.42 -21.44 12.51
N LEU A 45 10.95 -21.25 11.31
CA LEU A 45 12.17 -21.92 10.86
C LEU A 45 13.41 -21.44 11.63
N THR A 46 14.31 -22.37 11.92
CA THR A 46 15.51 -22.12 12.74
C THR A 46 16.81 -22.64 12.11
N GLN A 47 16.81 -23.07 10.84
CA GLN A 47 18.02 -23.59 10.21
C GLN A 47 19.07 -22.49 10.01
N ILE A 48 18.64 -21.31 9.54
CA ILE A 48 19.50 -20.13 9.43
C ILE A 48 19.48 -19.41 10.78
N THR A 49 20.65 -19.21 11.39
CA THR A 49 20.85 -18.71 12.75
C THR A 49 21.85 -17.56 12.77
N PRO A 50 21.92 -16.75 13.85
CA PRO A 50 22.96 -15.75 14.02
C PRO A 50 24.38 -16.29 13.84
N GLU A 51 24.63 -17.55 14.18
CA GLU A 51 25.94 -18.19 14.11
C GLU A 51 26.33 -18.60 12.69
N ASN A 52 25.36 -18.90 11.83
CA ASN A 52 25.63 -19.44 10.49
C ASN A 52 25.18 -18.53 9.32
N VAL A 53 24.48 -17.43 9.58
CA VAL A 53 23.95 -16.52 8.55
C VAL A 53 25.01 -15.97 7.60
N GLN A 54 26.25 -15.86 8.07
CA GLN A 54 27.42 -15.45 7.26
C GLN A 54 27.71 -16.39 6.09
N ASN A 55 27.24 -17.64 6.17
CA ASN A 55 27.49 -18.66 5.16
C ASN A 55 26.43 -18.69 4.05
N LEU A 56 25.43 -17.80 4.07
CA LEU A 56 24.40 -17.75 3.04
C LEU A 56 25.00 -17.56 1.65
N LYS A 57 24.49 -18.35 0.69
CA LYS A 57 24.82 -18.26 -0.74
C LYS A 57 23.56 -18.17 -1.56
N ILE A 58 23.68 -17.64 -2.76
CA ILE A 58 22.60 -17.68 -3.76
C ILE A 58 22.35 -19.16 -4.08
N ALA A 59 21.11 -19.61 -3.86
CA ALA A 59 20.65 -20.94 -4.24
C ALA A 59 20.31 -20.99 -5.73
N TRP A 60 19.53 -20.01 -6.17
CA TRP A 60 19.07 -19.86 -7.55
C TRP A 60 18.67 -18.40 -7.82
N THR A 61 18.62 -18.05 -9.11
CA THR A 61 18.02 -16.79 -9.58
C THR A 61 17.04 -17.10 -10.70
N TYR A 62 16.02 -16.25 -10.86
CA TYR A 62 15.05 -16.33 -11.95
C TYR A 62 14.86 -14.94 -12.56
N ALA A 63 15.06 -14.82 -13.87
CA ALA A 63 14.89 -13.57 -14.60
C ALA A 63 13.50 -13.51 -15.27
N THR A 64 12.72 -12.47 -14.95
CA THR A 64 11.45 -12.18 -15.61
C THR A 64 11.69 -11.56 -17.00
N PRO A 65 10.75 -11.72 -17.95
CA PRO A 65 10.90 -11.21 -19.32
C PRO A 65 10.83 -9.67 -19.38
N ASP A 66 10.28 -9.06 -18.34
CA ASP A 66 10.07 -7.64 -18.20
C ASP A 66 10.88 -7.09 -17.02
N SER A 67 11.05 -5.77 -16.97
CA SER A 67 11.77 -5.09 -15.89
C SER A 67 10.98 -3.90 -15.39
N GLY A 68 11.17 -3.56 -14.12
CA GLY A 68 10.48 -2.45 -13.49
C GLY A 68 10.31 -2.67 -12.00
N GLN A 69 9.53 -1.78 -11.36
CA GLN A 69 9.26 -1.89 -9.94
C GLN A 69 8.48 -3.19 -9.63
N MET A 70 9.01 -3.98 -8.70
CA MET A 70 8.39 -5.22 -8.22
C MET A 70 8.22 -5.12 -6.70
N GLN A 71 6.98 -5.19 -6.22
CA GLN A 71 6.62 -5.06 -4.80
C GLN A 71 6.21 -6.40 -4.17
N VAL A 72 6.38 -7.48 -4.92
CA VAL A 72 5.86 -8.81 -4.66
C VAL A 72 6.51 -9.51 -3.47
N ASN A 73 5.68 -9.90 -2.50
CA ASN A 73 6.02 -10.96 -1.56
C ASN A 73 5.50 -12.27 -2.16
N PRO A 74 6.37 -13.14 -2.68
CA PRO A 74 5.93 -14.40 -3.27
C PRO A 74 5.36 -15.32 -2.19
N ILE A 75 4.44 -16.20 -2.58
CA ILE A 75 3.93 -17.26 -1.70
C ILE A 75 4.54 -18.60 -2.12
N VAL A 76 4.75 -19.50 -1.17
CA VAL A 76 5.27 -20.84 -1.40
C VAL A 76 4.33 -21.86 -0.75
N VAL A 77 3.75 -22.72 -1.58
CA VAL A 77 2.80 -23.76 -1.17
C VAL A 77 3.13 -25.04 -1.94
N ASN A 78 3.20 -26.18 -1.25
CA ASN A 78 3.49 -27.50 -1.82
C ASN A 78 4.74 -27.53 -2.71
N GLY A 79 5.81 -26.83 -2.30
CA GLY A 79 7.06 -26.74 -3.05
C GLY A 79 7.03 -25.88 -4.31
N VAL A 80 5.95 -25.17 -4.57
CA VAL A 80 5.79 -24.24 -5.69
C VAL A 80 5.80 -22.80 -5.18
N LEU A 81 6.64 -21.98 -5.78
CA LEU A 81 6.66 -20.53 -5.55
C LEU A 81 5.76 -19.85 -6.57
N TYR A 82 4.84 -19.02 -6.10
CA TYR A 82 4.00 -18.18 -6.94
C TYR A 82 4.39 -16.70 -6.78
N GLY A 83 4.58 -16.02 -7.91
CA GLY A 83 5.03 -14.63 -7.96
C GLY A 83 4.43 -13.86 -9.12
N VAL A 84 4.83 -12.59 -9.21
CA VAL A 84 4.33 -11.65 -10.23
C VAL A 84 5.48 -10.87 -10.86
N THR A 85 5.43 -10.67 -12.18
CA THR A 85 6.46 -9.91 -12.92
C THR A 85 6.24 -8.39 -12.84
N ALA A 86 7.15 -7.59 -13.40
CA ALA A 86 7.00 -6.13 -13.41
C ALA A 86 5.85 -5.63 -14.32
N SER A 87 5.37 -6.47 -15.25
CA SER A 87 4.15 -6.22 -16.05
C SER A 87 2.91 -6.96 -15.54
N VAL A 88 2.93 -7.41 -14.27
CA VAL A 88 1.77 -8.03 -13.61
C VAL A 88 1.38 -9.40 -14.21
N GLN A 89 2.32 -10.14 -14.79
CA GLN A 89 2.08 -11.54 -15.14
C GLN A 89 2.27 -12.43 -13.92
N ALA A 90 1.30 -13.31 -13.62
CA ALA A 90 1.48 -14.32 -12.59
C ALA A 90 2.35 -15.46 -13.13
N PHE A 91 3.19 -16.05 -12.28
CA PHE A 91 3.98 -17.23 -12.65
C PHE A 91 4.14 -18.19 -11.47
N ALA A 92 4.52 -19.41 -11.79
CA ALA A 92 4.93 -20.42 -10.81
C ALA A 92 6.34 -20.92 -11.11
N LEU A 93 7.13 -21.14 -10.06
CA LEU A 93 8.44 -21.77 -10.11
C LEU A 93 8.47 -23.00 -9.20
N ASP A 94 9.28 -23.99 -9.55
CA ASP A 94 9.79 -24.95 -8.58
C ASP A 94 10.61 -24.18 -7.51
N ALA A 95 10.19 -24.25 -6.25
CA ALA A 95 10.76 -23.41 -5.19
C ALA A 95 12.20 -23.81 -4.80
N ALA A 96 12.63 -25.03 -5.09
CA ALA A 96 13.99 -25.48 -4.78
C ALA A 96 15.01 -25.05 -5.85
N THR A 97 14.58 -24.93 -7.10
CA THR A 97 15.46 -24.73 -8.27
C THR A 97 15.26 -23.40 -8.99
N GLY A 98 14.13 -22.71 -8.78
CA GLY A 98 13.77 -21.50 -9.53
C GLY A 98 13.33 -21.76 -10.97
N LYS A 99 13.11 -23.03 -11.36
CA LYS A 99 12.66 -23.40 -12.71
C LYS A 99 11.20 -23.02 -12.89
N GLU A 100 10.89 -22.27 -13.95
CA GLU A 100 9.52 -21.91 -14.29
C GLU A 100 8.68 -23.13 -14.66
N LEU A 101 7.49 -23.19 -14.07
CA LEU A 101 6.48 -24.23 -14.32
C LEU A 101 5.42 -23.72 -15.30
N TRP A 102 4.93 -22.50 -15.06
CA TRP A 102 3.95 -21.84 -15.92
C TRP A 102 3.98 -20.31 -15.70
N ARG A 103 3.40 -19.59 -16.66
CA ARG A 103 3.16 -18.14 -16.59
C ARG A 103 1.82 -17.79 -17.22
N PHE A 104 1.13 -16.81 -16.65
CA PHE A 104 -0.19 -16.34 -17.04
C PHE A 104 -0.22 -14.82 -17.25
N GLY A 105 -0.94 -14.39 -18.28
CA GLY A 105 -1.08 -12.99 -18.68
C GLY A 105 -0.22 -12.62 -19.90
N ASP A 106 -0.61 -11.56 -20.60
CA ASP A 106 0.07 -11.05 -21.80
C ASP A 106 0.72 -9.69 -21.45
N PRO A 107 2.06 -9.57 -21.50
CA PRO A 107 2.76 -8.37 -21.04
C PRO A 107 2.41 -7.13 -21.87
N LEU A 108 1.87 -7.30 -23.09
CA LEU A 108 1.44 -6.21 -23.97
C LEU A 108 -0.01 -5.78 -23.73
N LYS A 109 -0.82 -6.63 -23.10
CA LYS A 109 -2.25 -6.38 -22.82
C LYS A 109 -2.54 -6.17 -21.33
N ASN A 110 -1.52 -6.24 -20.49
CA ASN A 110 -1.67 -6.01 -19.07
C ASN A 110 -1.76 -4.53 -18.75
N TRP A 111 -2.60 -4.21 -17.77
CA TRP A 111 -2.65 -2.91 -17.16
C TRP A 111 -1.30 -2.63 -16.48
N ALA A 112 -0.68 -1.50 -16.78
CA ALA A 112 0.57 -1.13 -16.14
C ALA A 112 0.28 -0.71 -14.67
N SER A 113 0.42 -1.64 -13.74
CA SER A 113 0.27 -1.42 -12.29
C SER A 113 1.42 -2.10 -11.55
N THR A 114 1.60 -1.80 -10.27
CA THR A 114 2.40 -2.65 -9.39
C THR A 114 1.53 -3.77 -8.81
N SER A 115 2.16 -4.88 -8.45
CA SER A 115 1.51 -5.96 -7.70
C SER A 115 2.42 -6.44 -6.57
N ARG A 116 1.79 -6.80 -5.45
CA ARG A 116 2.42 -7.31 -4.23
C ARG A 116 2.30 -8.83 -4.10
N GLY A 117 1.65 -9.50 -5.03
CA GLY A 117 1.59 -10.96 -5.08
C GLY A 117 0.24 -11.50 -5.51
N VAL A 118 0.00 -12.74 -5.11
CA VAL A 118 -1.22 -13.52 -5.42
C VAL A 118 -1.79 -14.11 -4.15
N ALA A 119 -3.03 -14.60 -4.20
CA ALA A 119 -3.62 -15.41 -3.13
C ALA A 119 -3.80 -16.86 -3.58
N TYR A 120 -3.66 -17.81 -2.65
CA TYR A 120 -3.89 -19.23 -2.88
C TYR A 120 -5.14 -19.69 -2.14
N TRP A 121 -5.96 -20.50 -2.80
CA TRP A 121 -7.10 -21.18 -2.20
C TRP A 121 -7.14 -22.64 -2.64
N ARG A 122 -7.63 -23.52 -1.76
CA ARG A 122 -7.78 -24.95 -2.06
C ARG A 122 -8.99 -25.57 -1.37
N GLU A 123 -9.66 -26.47 -2.10
CA GLU A 123 -10.58 -27.45 -1.54
C GLU A 123 -10.42 -28.79 -2.27
N GLY A 124 -9.96 -29.82 -1.55
CA GLY A 124 -9.67 -31.12 -2.16
C GLY A 124 -8.60 -31.00 -3.26
N ASN A 125 -8.99 -31.30 -4.50
CA ASN A 125 -8.13 -31.23 -5.69
C ASN A 125 -8.23 -29.90 -6.45
N ASP A 126 -9.20 -29.05 -6.11
CA ASP A 126 -9.34 -27.72 -6.70
C ASP A 126 -8.36 -26.78 -5.99
N GLU A 127 -7.31 -26.37 -6.71
CA GLU A 127 -6.24 -25.50 -6.21
C GLU A 127 -6.14 -24.29 -7.13
N ARG A 128 -6.29 -23.10 -6.55
CA ARG A 128 -6.43 -21.85 -7.31
C ARG A 128 -5.42 -20.82 -6.87
N ILE A 129 -4.84 -20.15 -7.85
CA ILE A 129 -4.17 -18.86 -7.70
C ILE A 129 -5.15 -17.77 -8.12
N LEU A 130 -5.37 -16.82 -7.21
CA LEU A 130 -6.21 -15.66 -7.42
C LEU A 130 -5.28 -14.46 -7.65
N HIS A 131 -5.40 -13.85 -8.83
CA HIS A 131 -4.46 -12.83 -9.32
C HIS A 131 -5.20 -11.66 -9.97
N THR A 132 -4.71 -10.44 -9.76
CA THR A 132 -5.33 -9.23 -10.29
C THR A 132 -4.53 -8.63 -11.42
N MET A 133 -5.20 -8.32 -12.53
CA MET A 133 -4.62 -7.58 -13.67
C MET A 133 -5.59 -6.50 -14.10
N GLY A 134 -5.20 -5.24 -13.93
CA GLY A 134 -6.09 -4.10 -14.11
C GLY A 134 -7.29 -4.16 -13.16
N PRO A 135 -8.52 -3.95 -13.66
CA PRO A 135 -9.73 -4.02 -12.85
C PRO A 135 -10.22 -5.46 -12.64
N TYR A 136 -9.52 -6.49 -13.13
CA TYR A 136 -10.03 -7.86 -13.10
C TYR A 136 -9.32 -8.74 -12.06
N LEU A 137 -10.12 -9.48 -11.29
CA LEU A 137 -9.68 -10.62 -10.48
C LEU A 137 -9.81 -11.90 -11.31
N TYR A 138 -8.72 -12.62 -11.51
CA TYR A 138 -8.67 -13.89 -12.22
C TYR A 138 -8.56 -15.07 -11.26
N ALA A 139 -9.16 -16.20 -11.62
CA ALA A 139 -8.88 -17.49 -11.00
C ALA A 139 -8.12 -18.39 -11.97
N ILE A 140 -6.98 -18.89 -11.52
CA ILE A 140 -6.02 -19.66 -12.31
C ILE A 140 -5.80 -20.99 -11.61
N ASP A 141 -5.80 -22.09 -12.35
CA ASP A 141 -5.44 -23.41 -11.83
C ASP A 141 -3.96 -23.39 -11.38
N ALA A 142 -3.72 -23.69 -10.10
CA ALA A 142 -2.41 -23.51 -9.47
C ALA A 142 -1.32 -24.43 -10.04
N LYS A 143 -1.71 -25.54 -10.69
CA LYS A 143 -0.78 -26.55 -11.24
C LYS A 143 -0.43 -26.23 -12.70
N THR A 144 -1.40 -25.76 -13.47
CA THR A 144 -1.28 -25.63 -14.93
C THR A 144 -1.13 -24.19 -15.41
N GLY A 145 -1.48 -23.20 -14.58
CA GLY A 145 -1.46 -21.79 -14.97
C GLY A 145 -2.59 -21.39 -15.92
N LYS A 146 -3.59 -22.26 -16.13
CA LYS A 146 -4.74 -21.99 -17.02
C LYS A 146 -5.85 -21.26 -16.25
N SER A 147 -6.50 -20.31 -16.92
CA SER A 147 -7.72 -19.67 -16.40
C SER A 147 -8.81 -20.70 -16.12
N ILE A 148 -9.57 -20.52 -15.04
CA ILE A 148 -10.69 -21.39 -14.64
C ILE A 148 -11.99 -20.78 -15.17
N PRO A 149 -12.57 -21.26 -16.29
CA PRO A 149 -13.64 -20.52 -17.00
C PRO A 149 -14.94 -20.35 -16.20
N SER A 150 -15.18 -21.23 -15.21
CA SER A 150 -16.35 -21.19 -14.34
C SER A 150 -16.32 -20.10 -13.27
N PHE A 151 -15.19 -19.42 -13.09
CA PHE A 151 -15.07 -18.31 -12.15
C PHE A 151 -15.50 -16.99 -12.80
N GLY A 152 -16.53 -16.34 -12.26
CA GLY A 152 -17.04 -15.08 -12.80
C GLY A 152 -17.47 -15.20 -14.26
N GLU A 153 -17.03 -14.26 -15.08
CA GLU A 153 -17.23 -14.27 -16.53
C GLU A 153 -15.93 -14.72 -17.23
N ASN A 154 -15.93 -15.95 -17.75
CA ASN A 154 -14.79 -16.54 -18.48
C ASN A 154 -13.47 -16.55 -17.68
N GLY A 155 -13.56 -16.82 -16.38
CA GLY A 155 -12.41 -16.95 -15.47
C GLY A 155 -11.96 -15.66 -14.79
N ARG A 156 -12.78 -14.59 -14.86
CA ARG A 156 -12.49 -13.32 -14.20
C ARG A 156 -13.73 -12.62 -13.66
N VAL A 157 -13.51 -11.74 -12.69
CA VAL A 157 -14.51 -10.85 -12.10
C VAL A 157 -14.03 -9.41 -12.29
N ASP A 158 -14.91 -8.53 -12.76
CA ASP A 158 -14.65 -7.09 -12.74
C ASP A 158 -14.77 -6.56 -11.30
N LEU A 159 -13.71 -5.93 -10.81
CA LEU A 159 -13.66 -5.31 -9.50
C LEU A 159 -14.56 -4.08 -9.40
N HIS A 160 -15.29 -3.64 -10.42
CA HIS A 160 -16.38 -2.67 -10.28
C HIS A 160 -17.70 -3.31 -9.85
N THR A 161 -17.81 -4.65 -9.87
CA THR A 161 -19.03 -5.37 -9.49
C THR A 161 -19.50 -4.94 -8.09
N GLY A 162 -20.78 -4.57 -7.98
CA GLY A 162 -21.41 -4.15 -6.73
C GLY A 162 -21.28 -2.67 -6.38
N LEU A 163 -20.60 -1.86 -7.20
CA LEU A 163 -20.52 -0.40 -7.05
C LEU A 163 -21.66 0.31 -7.80
N PRO A 164 -21.97 1.58 -7.46
CA PRO A 164 -22.91 2.38 -8.23
C PRO A 164 -22.44 2.59 -9.68
N GLU A 165 -23.38 2.82 -10.61
CA GLU A 165 -23.09 3.01 -12.05
C GLU A 165 -22.08 4.13 -12.31
N SER A 166 -22.06 5.17 -11.47
CA SER A 166 -21.10 6.28 -11.54
C SER A 166 -19.64 5.86 -11.35
N ALA A 167 -19.39 4.65 -10.86
CA ALA A 167 -18.05 4.11 -10.65
C ALA A 167 -17.53 3.25 -11.80
N LYS A 168 -18.40 2.83 -12.73
CA LYS A 168 -18.10 1.81 -13.76
C LYS A 168 -16.85 2.10 -14.60
N ASP A 169 -16.67 3.36 -14.99
CA ASP A 169 -15.57 3.79 -15.85
C ASP A 169 -14.42 4.46 -15.08
N LYS A 170 -14.48 4.48 -13.75
CA LYS A 170 -13.45 5.11 -12.91
C LYS A 170 -12.24 4.20 -12.76
N PHE A 171 -11.08 4.78 -12.45
CA PHE A 171 -9.87 4.00 -12.26
C PHE A 171 -10.00 3.05 -11.07
N MET A 172 -9.77 1.76 -11.33
CA MET A 172 -9.72 0.74 -10.30
C MET A 172 -8.71 -0.34 -10.63
N VAL A 173 -7.82 -0.60 -9.69
CA VAL A 173 -6.90 -1.74 -9.72
C VAL A 173 -6.76 -2.33 -8.33
N SER A 174 -6.19 -3.52 -8.24
CA SER A 174 -5.78 -4.11 -6.97
C SER A 174 -4.30 -4.47 -7.05
N ASN A 175 -3.47 -3.78 -6.28
CA ASN A 175 -2.03 -4.03 -6.20
C ASN A 175 -1.65 -4.92 -5.01
N THR A 176 -2.55 -5.13 -4.03
CA THR A 176 -2.37 -6.13 -2.95
C THR A 176 -3.23 -7.36 -3.26
N PRO A 177 -2.75 -8.59 -3.01
CA PRO A 177 -3.61 -9.77 -3.15
C PRO A 177 -4.81 -9.74 -2.19
N GLY A 178 -5.92 -10.34 -2.62
CA GLY A 178 -7.12 -10.49 -1.80
C GLY A 178 -6.87 -11.37 -0.57
N THR A 179 -7.66 -11.15 0.49
CA THR A 179 -7.57 -11.94 1.72
C THR A 179 -8.62 -13.04 1.73
N ILE A 180 -8.15 -14.28 1.89
CA ILE A 180 -8.99 -15.48 1.88
C ILE A 180 -9.53 -15.78 3.28
N PHE A 181 -10.84 -15.97 3.36
CA PHE A 181 -11.53 -16.47 4.55
C PHE A 181 -12.62 -17.44 4.12
N GLU A 182 -12.49 -18.72 4.50
CA GLU A 182 -13.38 -19.80 4.03
C GLU A 182 -13.45 -19.81 2.49
N ASP A 183 -14.65 -19.78 1.92
CA ASP A 183 -14.89 -19.71 0.48
C ASP A 183 -15.00 -18.26 -0.05
N LEU A 184 -14.52 -17.28 0.71
CA LEU A 184 -14.54 -15.86 0.34
C LEU A 184 -13.15 -15.31 0.07
N ILE A 185 -13.04 -14.45 -0.93
CA ILE A 185 -11.92 -13.54 -1.13
C ILE A 185 -12.41 -12.11 -0.97
N VAL A 186 -11.82 -11.39 -0.02
CA VAL A 186 -12.07 -9.96 0.18
C VAL A 186 -11.02 -9.17 -0.57
N MET A 187 -11.46 -8.24 -1.42
CA MET A 187 -10.57 -7.55 -2.35
C MET A 187 -10.16 -6.16 -1.85
N PRO A 188 -8.85 -5.90 -1.69
CA PRO A 188 -8.33 -4.55 -1.60
C PRO A 188 -8.39 -3.89 -2.99
N VAL A 189 -8.56 -2.57 -3.04
CA VAL A 189 -8.52 -1.77 -4.26
C VAL A 189 -7.71 -0.50 -4.07
N ARG A 190 -7.01 -0.08 -5.11
CA ARG A 190 -6.35 1.22 -5.25
C ARG A 190 -7.08 2.04 -6.29
N LEU A 191 -7.40 3.28 -5.94
CA LEU A 191 -8.21 4.20 -6.72
C LEU A 191 -7.42 5.47 -7.05
N SER A 192 -8.04 6.42 -7.76
CA SER A 192 -7.47 7.77 -7.89
C SER A 192 -7.39 8.45 -6.52
N GLU A 193 -6.36 9.26 -6.33
CA GLU A 193 -6.19 10.17 -5.19
C GLU A 193 -6.97 11.49 -5.40
N GLY A 194 -7.43 11.74 -6.64
CA GLY A 194 -8.16 12.94 -7.06
C GLY A 194 -9.68 12.87 -6.83
N ALA A 195 -10.37 13.99 -7.06
CA ALA A 195 -11.83 14.07 -6.98
C ALA A 195 -12.56 13.08 -7.93
N ASP A 196 -11.87 12.55 -8.93
CA ASP A 196 -12.39 11.53 -9.83
C ASP A 196 -12.43 10.11 -9.23
N ALA A 197 -11.93 9.90 -8.00
CA ALA A 197 -11.89 8.59 -7.32
C ALA A 197 -13.23 7.84 -7.30
N ALA A 198 -13.20 6.53 -7.54
CA ALA A 198 -14.36 5.66 -7.31
C ALA A 198 -14.66 5.52 -5.81
N PRO A 199 -15.85 5.06 -5.39
CA PRO A 199 -16.07 4.63 -4.01
C PRO A 199 -15.13 3.47 -3.63
N GLY A 200 -14.55 3.54 -2.44
CA GLY A 200 -13.59 2.56 -1.91
C GLY A 200 -14.22 1.36 -1.19
N ASP A 201 -15.43 0.98 -1.56
CA ASP A 201 -16.23 -0.03 -0.84
C ASP A 201 -15.51 -1.39 -0.77
N ILE A 202 -15.55 -1.99 0.41
CA ILE A 202 -14.91 -3.28 0.70
C ILE A 202 -15.85 -4.39 0.28
N ARG A 203 -15.37 -5.31 -0.56
CA ARG A 203 -16.22 -6.32 -1.21
C ARG A 203 -15.61 -7.70 -1.13
N ALA A 204 -16.47 -8.67 -0.87
CA ALA A 204 -16.11 -10.08 -0.88
C ALA A 204 -16.76 -10.82 -2.04
N PHE A 205 -16.01 -11.74 -2.62
CA PHE A 205 -16.47 -12.61 -3.71
C PHE A 205 -16.31 -14.06 -3.30
N ASN A 206 -17.21 -14.92 -3.75
CA ASN A 206 -17.04 -16.35 -3.60
C ASN A 206 -15.86 -16.83 -4.47
N VAL A 207 -14.88 -17.50 -3.88
CA VAL A 207 -13.64 -17.96 -4.57
C VAL A 207 -13.89 -19.03 -5.63
N LYS A 208 -14.99 -19.79 -5.50
CA LYS A 208 -15.36 -20.86 -6.43
C LYS A 208 -16.05 -20.29 -7.67
N THR A 209 -16.97 -19.35 -7.48
CA THR A 209 -17.86 -18.87 -8.55
C THR A 209 -17.62 -17.44 -9.00
N GLY A 210 -16.85 -16.64 -8.27
CA GLY A 210 -16.64 -15.21 -8.54
C GLY A 210 -17.86 -14.31 -8.25
N LYS A 211 -18.91 -14.84 -7.62
CA LYS A 211 -20.12 -14.05 -7.31
C LYS A 211 -19.85 -13.12 -6.12
N LEU A 212 -20.34 -11.89 -6.19
CA LEU A 212 -20.33 -10.95 -5.07
C LEU A 212 -21.13 -11.55 -3.89
N ALA A 213 -20.52 -11.60 -2.72
CA ALA A 213 -21.12 -12.14 -1.50
C ALA A 213 -21.65 -11.02 -0.59
N TRP A 214 -20.86 -9.97 -0.39
CA TRP A 214 -21.27 -8.79 0.39
C TRP A 214 -20.44 -7.56 0.01
N THR A 215 -21.00 -6.38 0.32
CA THR A 215 -20.36 -5.06 0.19
C THR A 215 -20.48 -4.32 1.52
N PHE A 216 -19.40 -3.67 1.94
CA PHE A 216 -19.39 -2.68 3.01
C PHE A 216 -19.08 -1.31 2.43
N HIS A 217 -20.02 -0.37 2.53
CA HIS A 217 -19.85 0.99 2.02
C HIS A 217 -18.91 1.81 2.91
N THR A 218 -17.83 2.33 2.35
CA THR A 218 -16.88 3.16 3.11
C THR A 218 -17.27 4.64 3.10
N ILE A 219 -18.06 5.06 2.11
CA ILE A 219 -18.86 6.28 2.12
C ILE A 219 -20.31 5.86 2.42
N PRO A 220 -20.81 6.05 3.65
CA PRO A 220 -22.07 5.44 4.07
C PRO A 220 -23.29 6.02 3.34
N TYR A 221 -24.31 5.18 3.15
CA TYR A 221 -25.61 5.55 2.59
C TYR A 221 -26.59 5.98 3.69
N PRO A 222 -27.72 6.64 3.35
CA PRO A 222 -28.73 7.00 4.34
C PRO A 222 -29.19 5.80 5.19
N GLY A 223 -29.11 5.93 6.51
CA GLY A 223 -29.44 4.87 7.47
C GLY A 223 -28.26 4.00 7.90
N GLU A 224 -27.10 4.13 7.24
CA GLU A 224 -25.87 3.45 7.65
C GLU A 224 -25.08 4.28 8.67
N PHE A 225 -24.28 3.60 9.50
CA PHE A 225 -23.44 4.25 10.51
C PHE A 225 -22.39 5.15 9.84
N GLY A 226 -22.23 6.37 10.34
CA GLY A 226 -21.23 7.33 9.84
C GLY A 226 -21.73 8.23 8.72
N TYR A 227 -22.94 8.01 8.21
CA TYR A 227 -23.56 8.85 7.17
C TYR A 227 -23.59 10.34 7.54
N GLU A 228 -23.87 10.63 8.81
CA GLU A 228 -23.91 11.99 9.37
C GLU A 228 -22.54 12.70 9.39
N THR A 229 -21.45 11.97 9.17
CA THR A 229 -20.08 12.53 9.14
C THR A 229 -19.66 13.04 7.77
N PHE A 230 -20.54 12.92 6.78
CA PHE A 230 -20.38 13.46 5.44
C PHE A 230 -21.54 14.42 5.10
N PRO A 231 -21.40 15.25 4.06
CA PRO A 231 -22.54 15.96 3.50
C PRO A 231 -23.63 14.98 3.06
N LYS A 232 -24.91 15.33 3.25
CA LYS A 232 -26.06 14.42 3.01
C LYS A 232 -26.07 13.74 1.63
N ASN A 233 -25.54 14.39 0.60
CA ASN A 233 -25.52 13.85 -0.76
C ASN A 233 -24.16 13.24 -1.16
N ALA A 234 -23.25 13.00 -0.21
CA ALA A 234 -21.90 12.51 -0.53
C ALA A 234 -21.89 11.18 -1.29
N TYR A 235 -22.75 10.23 -0.89
CA TYR A 235 -22.89 8.93 -1.56
C TYR A 235 -23.38 9.01 -3.03
N LYS A 236 -23.96 10.14 -3.43
CA LYS A 236 -24.38 10.43 -4.82
C LYS A 236 -23.39 11.33 -5.56
N ASN A 237 -22.45 11.94 -4.83
CA ASN A 237 -21.54 12.91 -5.40
C ASN A 237 -20.45 12.16 -6.17
N THR A 238 -20.38 12.40 -7.47
CA THR A 238 -19.37 11.80 -8.35
C THR A 238 -17.96 12.30 -8.07
N ASP A 239 -17.83 13.35 -7.29
CA ASP A 239 -16.57 14.04 -7.01
C ASP A 239 -16.01 13.67 -5.61
N ILE A 240 -16.67 12.71 -4.94
CA ILE A 240 -16.27 12.16 -3.64
C ILE A 240 -16.13 10.65 -3.80
N GLY A 241 -14.97 10.14 -3.40
CA GLY A 241 -14.62 8.72 -3.50
C GLY A 241 -13.48 8.36 -2.56
N ALA A 242 -12.75 7.31 -2.92
CA ALA A 242 -11.71 6.69 -2.12
C ALA A 242 -12.25 6.16 -0.78
N ALA A 243 -11.57 6.41 0.33
CA ALA A 243 -11.75 5.66 1.58
C ALA A 243 -11.56 4.13 1.36
N ASN A 244 -10.65 3.78 0.44
CA ASN A 244 -10.39 2.42 -0.03
C ASN A 244 -9.36 1.69 0.82
N ASN A 245 -9.35 0.36 0.76
CA ASN A 245 -8.26 -0.46 1.28
C ASN A 245 -7.27 -0.80 0.15
N TRP A 246 -6.17 -0.06 0.03
CA TRP A 246 -5.09 -0.37 -0.93
C TRP A 246 -3.92 -1.13 -0.29
N SER A 247 -3.87 -1.16 1.03
CA SER A 247 -2.74 -1.67 1.81
C SER A 247 -2.81 -3.18 2.03
N GLY A 248 -4.00 -3.76 2.09
CA GLY A 248 -4.22 -5.18 2.43
C GLY A 248 -4.90 -5.36 3.78
N MET A 249 -5.18 -6.61 4.14
CA MET A 249 -5.96 -6.95 5.34
C MET A 249 -5.29 -8.09 6.12
N ALA A 250 -5.66 -8.21 7.39
CA ALA A 250 -5.38 -9.36 8.24
C ALA A 250 -6.71 -10.00 8.69
N VAL A 251 -6.70 -11.30 9.00
CA VAL A 251 -7.91 -12.02 9.40
C VAL A 251 -7.66 -12.94 10.59
N ASP A 252 -8.44 -12.78 11.66
CA ASP A 252 -8.56 -13.76 12.72
C ASP A 252 -9.52 -14.85 12.26
N ARG A 253 -8.96 -15.92 11.68
CA ARG A 253 -9.77 -17.03 11.15
C ARG A 253 -10.60 -17.72 12.22
N LYS A 254 -10.11 -17.79 13.46
CA LYS A 254 -10.80 -18.47 14.56
C LYS A 254 -12.10 -17.74 14.91
N ARG A 255 -12.07 -16.41 14.89
CA ARG A 255 -13.23 -15.58 15.23
C ARG A 255 -14.04 -15.13 14.02
N GLY A 256 -13.48 -15.24 12.82
CA GLY A 256 -14.09 -14.69 11.61
C GLY A 256 -14.09 -13.16 11.59
N ILE A 257 -13.03 -12.54 12.12
CA ILE A 257 -12.88 -11.08 12.15
C ILE A 257 -11.84 -10.67 11.12
N LEU A 258 -12.25 -9.82 10.18
CA LEU A 258 -11.39 -9.21 9.17
C LEU A 258 -11.02 -7.79 9.62
N PHE A 259 -9.73 -7.48 9.57
CA PHE A 259 -9.20 -6.16 9.90
C PHE A 259 -8.80 -5.41 8.63
N VAL A 260 -9.47 -4.29 8.38
CA VAL A 260 -9.39 -3.55 7.12
C VAL A 260 -8.91 -2.12 7.37
N PRO A 261 -7.64 -1.80 7.08
CA PRO A 261 -7.16 -0.42 7.03
C PRO A 261 -7.71 0.30 5.80
N THR A 262 -8.34 1.46 5.98
CA THR A 262 -8.83 2.30 4.89
C THR A 262 -7.98 3.56 4.73
N GLY A 263 -7.98 4.10 3.52
CA GLY A 263 -7.29 5.34 3.21
C GLY A 263 -8.14 6.58 3.24
N SER A 264 -7.55 7.67 2.73
CA SER A 264 -8.16 8.99 2.66
C SER A 264 -9.40 8.99 1.79
N ALA A 265 -10.39 9.80 2.14
CA ALA A 265 -11.44 10.18 1.18
C ALA A 265 -10.84 11.21 0.22
N ALA A 266 -11.10 11.06 -1.07
CA ALA A 266 -10.53 11.96 -2.07
C ALA A 266 -11.28 13.30 -2.11
N TYR A 267 -10.66 14.42 -2.45
CA TYR A 267 -9.24 14.63 -2.80
C TYR A 267 -8.35 14.79 -1.57
N ASP A 268 -7.10 14.33 -1.63
CA ASP A 268 -6.21 14.19 -0.45
C ASP A 268 -5.78 15.49 0.22
N PHE A 269 -5.73 16.63 -0.48
CA PHE A 269 -5.17 17.89 0.05
C PHE A 269 -6.18 19.03 0.18
N TYR A 270 -7.42 18.80 -0.25
CA TYR A 270 -8.54 19.73 -0.09
C TYR A 270 -9.86 18.94 -0.04
N ALA A 271 -10.68 19.26 0.94
CA ALA A 271 -11.84 18.50 1.38
C ALA A 271 -13.11 19.36 1.48
N GLY A 272 -13.11 20.57 0.90
CA GLY A 272 -14.26 21.49 0.96
C GLY A 272 -15.56 20.94 0.34
N ASN A 273 -15.47 19.95 -0.56
CA ASN A 273 -16.62 19.22 -1.12
C ASN A 273 -17.11 18.07 -0.22
N ARG A 274 -16.32 17.64 0.78
CA ARG A 274 -16.59 16.52 1.69
C ARG A 274 -16.46 16.93 3.16
N LYS A 275 -17.07 18.04 3.57
CA LYS A 275 -17.01 18.52 4.97
C LYS A 275 -17.49 17.47 5.99
N GLY A 276 -16.85 17.46 7.15
CA GLY A 276 -17.18 16.55 8.26
C GLY A 276 -16.07 15.54 8.52
N GLN A 277 -16.26 14.69 9.53
CA GLN A 277 -15.23 13.75 9.99
C GLN A 277 -14.85 12.68 8.96
N ASN A 278 -15.73 12.40 7.99
CA ASN A 278 -15.52 11.49 6.86
C ASN A 278 -15.34 10.00 7.25
N LEU A 279 -16.17 9.44 8.13
CA LEU A 279 -16.16 8.00 8.41
C LEU A 279 -16.72 7.21 7.22
N PHE A 280 -16.00 6.26 6.63
CA PHE A 280 -14.91 5.45 7.19
C PHE A 280 -13.54 5.63 6.50
N SER A 281 -13.15 6.86 6.14
CA SER A 281 -11.77 7.14 5.72
C SER A 281 -10.79 7.05 6.89
N ASN A 282 -9.54 6.66 6.61
CA ASN A 282 -8.44 6.57 7.58
C ASN A 282 -8.79 5.74 8.82
N CYS A 283 -9.45 4.60 8.64
CA CYS A 283 -9.95 3.75 9.71
C CYS A 283 -9.24 2.41 9.73
N LEU A 284 -8.99 1.88 10.93
CA LEU A 284 -8.91 0.43 11.12
C LEU A 284 -10.33 -0.08 11.38
N LEU A 285 -10.91 -0.77 10.41
CA LEU A 285 -12.20 -1.45 10.54
C LEU A 285 -11.99 -2.87 11.06
N ALA A 286 -12.89 -3.35 11.93
CA ALA A 286 -13.09 -4.76 12.20
C ALA A 286 -14.47 -5.18 11.70
N LEU A 287 -14.49 -6.08 10.73
CA LEU A 287 -15.69 -6.58 10.08
C LEU A 287 -15.85 -8.08 10.36
N ASP A 288 -17.09 -8.54 10.45
CA ASP A 288 -17.38 -9.96 10.34
C ASP A 288 -17.02 -10.42 8.91
N ALA A 289 -16.09 -11.36 8.78
CA ALA A 289 -15.54 -11.76 7.49
C ALA A 289 -16.56 -12.47 6.58
N ARG A 290 -17.62 -13.05 7.15
CA ARG A 290 -18.67 -13.77 6.39
C ARG A 290 -19.71 -12.84 5.82
N THR A 291 -19.98 -11.73 6.50
CA THR A 291 -21.13 -10.86 6.21
C THR A 291 -20.76 -9.42 5.86
N GLY A 292 -19.53 -9.00 6.13
CA GLY A 292 -19.10 -7.61 5.99
C GLY A 292 -19.64 -6.68 7.08
N LYS A 293 -20.39 -7.19 8.06
CA LYS A 293 -21.00 -6.38 9.10
C LYS A 293 -19.93 -5.75 9.99
N ARG A 294 -20.05 -4.44 10.24
CA ARG A 294 -19.17 -3.72 11.16
C ARG A 294 -19.28 -4.26 12.59
N LEU A 295 -18.15 -4.68 13.16
CA LEU A 295 -18.02 -5.02 14.58
C LEU A 295 -17.59 -3.79 15.38
N TRP A 296 -16.44 -3.22 15.02
CA TRP A 296 -15.92 -1.97 15.56
C TRP A 296 -15.06 -1.27 14.52
N HIS A 297 -14.68 -0.02 14.79
CA HIS A 297 -13.69 0.70 14.00
C HIS A 297 -12.96 1.72 14.86
N PHE A 298 -11.80 2.17 14.41
CA PHE A 298 -11.11 3.34 14.96
C PHE A 298 -10.57 4.19 13.81
N GLN A 299 -10.89 5.49 13.80
CA GLN A 299 -10.38 6.43 12.80
C GLN A 299 -9.09 7.08 13.30
N THR A 300 -7.98 6.93 12.57
CA THR A 300 -6.66 7.46 12.93
C THR A 300 -6.38 8.86 12.39
N MET A 301 -7.23 9.37 11.49
CA MET A 301 -7.17 10.75 10.99
C MET A 301 -8.58 11.22 10.65
N HIS A 302 -9.03 12.28 11.32
CA HIS A 302 -10.32 12.93 11.06
C HIS A 302 -10.20 13.92 9.91
N HIS A 303 -11.11 13.88 8.95
CA HIS A 303 -11.16 14.85 7.85
C HIS A 303 -9.78 15.08 7.19
N ASP A 304 -9.18 14.00 6.70
CA ASP A 304 -7.80 14.06 6.24
C ASP A 304 -7.62 15.04 5.07
N VAL A 305 -6.57 15.86 5.15
CA VAL A 305 -6.11 16.82 4.13
C VAL A 305 -4.59 16.74 3.94
N TRP A 306 -3.98 15.61 4.31
CA TRP A 306 -2.53 15.43 4.39
C TRP A 306 -2.01 14.13 3.77
N ASP A 307 -2.88 13.31 3.16
CA ASP A 307 -2.54 11.98 2.64
C ASP A 307 -1.95 11.06 3.75
N ARG A 308 -2.77 10.77 4.77
CA ARG A 308 -2.39 10.07 6.01
C ARG A 308 -3.12 8.74 6.19
N ASP A 309 -3.42 8.09 5.08
CA ASP A 309 -3.96 6.74 5.06
C ASP A 309 -3.06 5.69 5.73
N LEU A 310 -3.68 4.56 6.02
CA LEU A 310 -3.01 3.42 6.63
C LEU A 310 -2.28 2.59 5.55
N PRO A 311 -0.93 2.56 5.55
CA PRO A 311 -0.16 2.14 4.39
C PRO A 311 0.03 0.62 4.28
N ALA A 312 -0.25 -0.13 5.34
CA ALA A 312 0.03 -1.55 5.45
C ALA A 312 -1.09 -2.30 6.20
N PRO A 313 -1.24 -3.62 5.98
CA PRO A 313 -2.14 -4.43 6.81
C PRO A 313 -1.71 -4.39 8.29
N PRO A 314 -2.64 -4.51 9.24
CA PRO A 314 -2.30 -4.60 10.65
C PRO A 314 -1.71 -5.98 10.97
N ASN A 315 -0.98 -6.07 12.08
CA ASN A 315 -0.47 -7.32 12.64
C ASN A 315 -1.43 -7.85 13.73
N LEU A 316 -1.69 -9.16 13.74
CA LEU A 316 -2.45 -9.80 14.82
C LEU A 316 -1.50 -10.52 15.78
N VAL A 317 -1.50 -10.11 17.04
CA VAL A 317 -0.51 -10.54 18.04
C VAL A 317 -1.18 -10.76 19.40
N THR A 318 -0.56 -11.55 20.27
CA THR A 318 -0.93 -11.59 21.69
C THR A 318 0.07 -10.74 22.47
N VAL A 319 -0.42 -9.79 23.27
CA VAL A 319 0.42 -8.99 24.18
C VAL A 319 0.05 -9.28 25.62
N LYS A 320 1.00 -9.11 26.53
CA LYS A 320 0.83 -9.25 27.96
C LYS A 320 0.81 -7.87 28.63
N GLN A 321 -0.37 -7.42 29.04
CA GLN A 321 -0.53 -6.17 29.80
C GLN A 321 -1.17 -6.45 31.15
N ASN A 322 -0.62 -5.86 32.21
CA ASN A 322 -1.12 -6.01 33.59
C ASN A 322 -1.30 -7.49 34.01
N GLY A 323 -0.37 -8.35 33.58
CA GLY A 323 -0.40 -9.80 33.86
C GLY A 323 -1.39 -10.61 33.02
N LYS A 324 -2.17 -9.99 32.13
CA LYS A 324 -3.16 -10.65 31.27
C LYS A 324 -2.68 -10.72 29.81
N ASN A 325 -2.92 -11.86 29.19
CA ASN A 325 -2.77 -12.00 27.74
C ASN A 325 -3.98 -11.37 27.05
N ILE A 326 -3.72 -10.49 26.09
CA ILE A 326 -4.71 -9.78 25.29
C ILE A 326 -4.43 -10.08 23.83
N ASP A 327 -5.44 -10.61 23.15
CA ASP A 327 -5.44 -10.77 21.71
C ASP A 327 -5.58 -9.38 21.07
N ALA A 328 -4.49 -8.89 20.49
CA ALA A 328 -4.36 -7.53 20.01
C ALA A 328 -4.23 -7.44 18.47
N VAL A 329 -4.56 -6.26 17.96
CA VAL A 329 -4.31 -5.83 16.60
C VAL A 329 -3.48 -4.54 16.65
N ALA A 330 -2.36 -4.52 15.93
CA ALA A 330 -1.45 -3.40 15.88
C ALA A 330 -1.38 -2.82 14.47
N GLN A 331 -1.59 -1.51 14.34
CA GLN A 331 -1.61 -0.80 13.06
C GLN A 331 -0.51 0.27 13.05
N VAL A 332 0.42 0.14 12.11
CA VAL A 332 1.41 1.19 11.79
C VAL A 332 0.81 2.21 10.84
N THR A 333 1.23 3.47 10.93
CA THR A 333 0.64 4.56 10.14
C THR A 333 1.66 5.39 9.36
N LYS A 334 1.20 6.11 8.32
CA LYS A 334 2.02 7.08 7.58
C LYS A 334 2.58 8.18 8.50
N GLN A 335 1.90 8.53 9.58
CA GLN A 335 2.36 9.52 10.57
C GLN A 335 3.55 9.03 11.41
N GLY A 336 3.85 7.72 11.42
CA GLY A 336 4.89 7.16 12.27
C GLY A 336 4.40 6.72 13.65
N TYR A 337 3.11 6.40 13.79
CA TYR A 337 2.53 5.89 15.03
C TYR A 337 2.20 4.40 14.94
N VAL A 338 2.13 3.75 16.11
CA VAL A 338 1.56 2.41 16.25
C VAL A 338 0.31 2.52 17.12
N PHE A 339 -0.84 2.18 16.57
CA PHE A 339 -2.08 2.04 17.34
C PHE A 339 -2.27 0.57 17.71
N VAL A 340 -2.57 0.29 18.98
CA VAL A 340 -2.75 -1.09 19.49
C VAL A 340 -4.09 -1.21 20.18
N PHE A 341 -4.90 -2.16 19.75
CA PHE A 341 -6.25 -2.42 20.27
C PHE A 341 -6.40 -3.87 20.68
N ASP A 342 -7.25 -4.13 21.67
CA ASP A 342 -7.87 -5.45 21.79
C ASP A 342 -8.64 -5.74 20.50
N ARG A 343 -8.31 -6.82 19.81
CA ARG A 343 -8.78 -7.06 18.45
C ARG A 343 -10.26 -7.43 18.37
N VAL A 344 -10.87 -7.85 19.48
CA VAL A 344 -12.30 -8.22 19.54
C VAL A 344 -13.16 -6.99 19.84
N THR A 345 -12.72 -6.15 20.76
CA THR A 345 -13.52 -5.04 21.29
C THR A 345 -13.19 -3.69 20.68
N GLY A 346 -12.01 -3.54 20.06
CA GLY A 346 -11.50 -2.26 19.57
C GLY A 346 -11.03 -1.33 20.70
N LYS A 347 -10.98 -1.80 21.95
CA LYS A 347 -10.52 -0.98 23.07
C LYS A 347 -9.01 -0.72 22.92
N PRO A 348 -8.55 0.55 22.99
CA PRO A 348 -7.13 0.85 22.89
C PRO A 348 -6.37 0.31 24.10
N LEU A 349 -5.21 -0.28 23.85
CA LEU A 349 -4.30 -0.81 24.89
C LEU A 349 -3.34 0.25 25.43
N PHE A 350 -3.17 1.34 24.69
CA PHE A 350 -2.45 2.53 25.13
C PHE A 350 -3.36 3.75 25.02
N PRO A 351 -3.26 4.74 25.92
CA PRO A 351 -4.10 5.94 25.84
C PRO A 351 -3.91 6.67 24.51
N ILE A 352 -5.01 7.10 23.92
CA ILE A 352 -5.05 7.95 22.71
C ILE A 352 -5.63 9.29 23.12
N LYS A 353 -4.97 10.38 22.71
CA LYS A 353 -5.38 11.75 23.03
C LYS A 353 -5.79 12.48 21.77
N GLU A 354 -6.87 13.26 21.87
CA GLU A 354 -7.21 14.26 20.87
C GLU A 354 -6.28 15.45 21.01
N VAL A 355 -5.46 15.71 19.99
CA VAL A 355 -4.51 16.82 19.94
C VAL A 355 -5.04 17.90 19.00
N PRO A 356 -5.02 19.20 19.38
CA PRO A 356 -5.52 20.27 18.52
C PRO A 356 -4.85 20.28 17.13
N ALA A 357 -5.68 20.49 16.11
CA ALA A 357 -5.24 20.71 14.73
C ALA A 357 -5.52 22.15 14.29
N HIS A 358 -4.79 22.61 13.27
CA HIS A 358 -4.88 24.00 12.83
C HIS A 358 -6.05 24.20 11.86
N LYS A 359 -6.70 25.37 11.94
CA LYS A 359 -7.73 25.77 11.00
C LYS A 359 -7.12 26.07 9.63
N SER A 360 -7.80 25.65 8.56
CA SER A 360 -7.44 26.04 7.20
C SER A 360 -7.86 27.49 6.89
N ASN A 361 -7.06 28.15 6.05
CA ASN A 361 -7.38 29.47 5.48
C ASN A 361 -7.83 29.36 4.01
N LEU A 362 -7.91 28.14 3.47
CA LEU A 362 -8.40 27.92 2.10
C LEU A 362 -9.92 28.07 2.08
N VAL A 363 -10.44 28.80 1.09
CA VAL A 363 -11.88 29.08 1.01
C VAL A 363 -12.67 27.77 0.84
N GLY A 364 -13.73 27.61 1.63
CA GLY A 364 -14.59 26.42 1.61
C GLY A 364 -14.03 25.22 2.38
N GLU A 365 -12.77 25.24 2.79
CA GLU A 365 -12.17 24.19 3.62
C GLU A 365 -12.56 24.32 5.09
N GLN A 366 -12.76 23.19 5.75
CA GLN A 366 -13.04 23.13 7.18
C GLN A 366 -12.33 21.92 7.82
N THR A 367 -11.08 22.13 8.24
CA THR A 367 -10.32 21.10 8.97
C THR A 367 -11.00 20.67 10.25
N TRP A 368 -10.81 19.40 10.63
CA TRP A 368 -11.30 18.90 11.91
C TRP A 368 -10.51 19.51 13.09
N PRO A 369 -11.15 19.85 14.22
CA PRO A 369 -10.49 20.60 15.30
C PRO A 369 -9.36 19.85 16.04
N THR A 370 -9.37 18.52 16.01
CA THR A 370 -8.42 17.67 16.75
C THR A 370 -7.98 16.47 15.92
N GLN A 371 -6.94 15.76 16.32
CA GLN A 371 -6.54 14.49 15.74
C GLN A 371 -6.13 13.49 16.81
N PRO A 372 -6.39 12.18 16.62
CA PRO A 372 -6.04 11.16 17.59
C PRO A 372 -4.54 10.85 17.53
N VAL A 373 -3.88 10.94 18.68
CA VAL A 373 -2.45 10.63 18.84
C VAL A 373 -2.26 9.61 19.96
N PRO A 374 -1.70 8.42 19.70
CA PRO A 374 -1.41 7.45 20.73
C PRO A 374 -0.25 7.95 21.58
N THR A 375 -0.37 7.79 22.89
CA THR A 375 0.69 8.16 23.85
C THR A 375 1.81 7.13 23.89
N LYS A 376 1.51 5.88 23.55
CA LYS A 376 2.45 4.79 23.40
C LYS A 376 2.00 3.83 22.27
N PRO A 377 2.95 3.15 21.61
CA PRO A 377 4.38 3.42 21.63
C PRO A 377 4.74 4.85 21.19
N ALA A 378 5.92 5.34 21.57
CA ALA A 378 6.39 6.63 21.08
C ALA A 378 6.52 6.59 19.54
N PRO A 379 6.39 7.74 18.84
CA PRO A 379 6.44 7.76 17.38
C PRO A 379 7.76 7.23 16.81
N PHE A 380 7.68 6.36 15.81
CA PHE A 380 8.86 5.77 15.17
C PHE A 380 9.47 6.62 14.05
N ALA A 381 8.72 7.61 13.55
CA ALA A 381 9.22 8.66 12.69
C ALA A 381 9.18 10.02 13.39
N ARG A 382 10.13 10.92 13.08
CA ARG A 382 10.08 12.31 13.55
C ARG A 382 8.88 13.05 12.96
N GLN A 383 8.39 14.06 13.68
CA GLN A 383 7.14 14.78 13.40
C GLN A 383 7.42 16.21 12.94
N SER A 384 6.53 16.86 12.18
CA SER A 384 6.76 18.20 11.60
C SER A 384 7.43 19.22 12.52
N PRO A 385 6.98 19.43 13.79
CA PRO A 385 7.61 20.40 14.68
C PRO A 385 9.10 20.20 14.95
N THR A 386 9.64 19.01 14.72
CA THR A 386 11.07 18.76 14.88
C THR A 386 11.89 19.39 13.76
N VAL A 387 11.32 19.63 12.56
CA VAL A 387 12.02 20.18 11.39
C VAL A 387 12.27 21.68 11.56
N THR A 388 13.29 22.02 12.35
CA THR A 388 13.69 23.41 12.61
C THR A 388 14.97 23.76 11.84
N GLU A 389 15.40 25.01 11.92
CA GLU A 389 16.67 25.48 11.34
C GLU A 389 17.89 24.67 11.83
N LYS A 390 17.82 24.17 13.07
CA LYS A 390 18.87 23.33 13.67
C LYS A 390 18.92 21.93 13.04
N GLU A 391 17.77 21.45 12.55
CA GLU A 391 17.66 20.15 11.87
C GLU A 391 17.94 20.24 10.37
N ILE A 392 18.37 21.40 9.83
CA ILE A 392 18.84 21.46 8.44
C ILE A 392 20.23 20.82 8.34
N SER A 393 20.34 19.86 7.42
CA SER A 393 21.49 19.00 7.21
C SER A 393 22.81 19.79 7.14
N PRO A 394 23.85 19.42 7.91
CA PRO A 394 25.17 20.03 7.78
C PRO A 394 25.87 19.64 6.47
N TYR A 395 25.34 18.66 5.73
CA TYR A 395 25.88 18.20 4.46
C TYR A 395 25.28 18.91 3.25
N ALA A 396 24.26 19.74 3.44
CA ALA A 396 23.62 20.50 2.37
C ALA A 396 24.48 21.69 1.95
N GLU A 397 24.78 21.80 0.66
CA GLU A 397 25.61 22.92 0.15
C GLU A 397 24.87 24.26 0.20
N ASN A 398 23.56 24.25 -0.06
CA ASN A 398 22.70 25.44 0.02
C ASN A 398 22.00 25.56 1.39
N ARG A 399 22.71 25.24 2.48
CA ARG A 399 22.15 25.19 3.84
C ARG A 399 21.48 26.50 4.28
N GLU A 400 22.09 27.64 4.01
CA GLU A 400 21.54 28.95 4.39
C GLU A 400 20.21 29.25 3.67
N GLU A 401 20.11 28.88 2.39
CA GLU A 401 18.88 28.98 1.62
C GLU A 401 17.77 28.09 2.21
N LEU A 402 18.11 26.85 2.56
CA LEU A 402 17.18 25.92 3.20
C LEU A 402 16.68 26.42 4.55
N ILE A 403 17.55 27.04 5.36
CA ILE A 403 17.20 27.71 6.61
C ILE A 403 16.25 28.90 6.35
N ALA A 404 16.52 29.69 5.31
CA ALA A 404 15.63 30.78 4.94
C ALA A 404 14.26 30.27 4.44
N ASN A 405 14.22 29.13 3.76
CA ASN A 405 12.99 28.54 3.23
C ASN A 405 12.14 27.91 4.33
N ILE A 406 12.72 27.14 5.26
CA ILE A 406 11.95 26.49 6.33
C ILE A 406 11.23 27.50 7.23
N LYS A 407 11.78 28.71 7.40
CA LYS A 407 11.14 29.84 8.13
C LYS A 407 9.86 30.35 7.48
N LYS A 408 9.70 30.18 6.16
CA LYS A 408 8.54 30.68 5.41
C LYS A 408 7.36 29.70 5.48
N TYR A 409 7.65 28.41 5.65
CA TYR A 409 6.62 27.39 5.67
C TYR A 409 5.91 27.32 7.01
N LYS A 410 4.62 26.97 6.97
CA LYS A 410 3.90 26.57 8.18
C LYS A 410 4.52 25.28 8.71
N ASN A 411 4.97 25.31 9.95
CA ASN A 411 5.51 24.12 10.61
C ASN A 411 4.88 23.95 12.00
N ALA A 412 3.92 23.05 12.09
CA ALA A 412 3.34 22.60 13.34
C ALA A 412 2.77 21.19 13.16
N LEU A 413 2.51 20.51 14.27
CA LEU A 413 1.78 19.25 14.24
C LEU A 413 0.36 19.53 13.72
N PHE A 414 -0.06 18.79 12.69
CA PHE A 414 -1.34 19.00 11.99
C PHE A 414 -1.56 20.45 11.52
N ALA A 415 -0.49 21.10 11.02
CA ALA A 415 -0.61 22.36 10.29
C ALA A 415 -1.46 22.14 9.04
N ALA A 416 -2.51 22.94 8.86
CA ALA A 416 -3.38 22.84 7.69
C ALA A 416 -2.66 23.22 6.39
N PRO A 417 -2.97 22.58 5.25
CA PRO A 417 -2.44 22.94 3.94
C PRO A 417 -2.62 24.44 3.64
N SER A 418 -1.63 25.06 2.99
CA SER A 418 -1.65 26.50 2.75
C SER A 418 -0.91 26.92 1.48
N LYS A 419 -1.12 28.17 1.04
CA LYS A 419 -0.45 28.75 -0.12
C LYS A 419 1.01 29.13 0.14
N GLU A 420 1.36 29.39 1.40
CA GLU A 420 2.75 29.66 1.81
C GLU A 420 3.61 28.40 1.81
N GLY A 421 2.99 27.22 1.85
CA GLY A 421 3.65 25.93 1.99
C GLY A 421 3.62 25.43 3.44
N THR A 422 3.44 24.12 3.61
CA THR A 422 3.33 23.45 4.90
C THR A 422 4.31 22.29 4.97
N VAL A 423 5.05 22.18 6.08
CA VAL A 423 5.99 21.09 6.33
C VAL A 423 5.24 19.83 6.72
N ILE A 424 5.39 18.78 5.93
CA ILE A 424 4.83 17.45 6.16
C ILE A 424 5.97 16.52 6.58
N PHE A 425 5.92 16.03 7.82
CA PHE A 425 6.93 15.11 8.36
C PHE A 425 6.33 14.08 9.34
N PRO A 426 6.56 12.77 9.12
CA PRO A 426 7.16 12.18 7.91
C PRO A 426 6.35 12.55 6.65
N GLY A 427 6.96 12.44 5.48
CA GLY A 427 6.39 12.84 4.18
C GLY A 427 5.10 12.16 3.75
N PHE A 428 4.71 12.34 2.49
CA PHE A 428 3.52 11.69 1.91
C PHE A 428 3.65 10.16 1.79
N ASP A 429 4.84 9.67 1.39
CA ASP A 429 5.18 8.23 1.49
C ASP A 429 5.12 7.74 2.96
N GLY A 430 5.10 8.64 3.95
CA GLY A 430 4.90 8.32 5.36
C GLY A 430 6.13 7.76 6.07
N GLY A 431 6.01 7.53 7.37
CA GLY A 431 6.99 6.83 8.19
C GLY A 431 7.00 5.35 7.83
N ALA A 432 5.88 4.66 8.08
CA ALA A 432 5.67 3.30 7.59
C ALA A 432 5.18 3.32 6.13
N GLU A 433 5.49 2.25 5.42
CA GLU A 433 5.14 2.06 4.01
C GLU A 433 4.49 0.68 3.75
N TRP A 434 4.09 0.40 2.50
CA TRP A 434 3.37 -0.82 2.11
C TRP A 434 4.01 -2.15 2.51
N GLY A 435 5.29 -2.14 2.86
CA GLY A 435 6.00 -3.31 3.36
C GLY A 435 5.44 -3.86 4.66
N GLY A 436 4.84 -2.99 5.49
CA GLY A 436 4.33 -3.34 6.81
C GLY A 436 5.42 -3.62 7.85
N ALA A 437 4.97 -3.98 9.05
CA ALA A 437 5.84 -4.36 10.16
C ALA A 437 5.80 -5.88 10.36
N ALA A 438 6.89 -6.45 10.89
CA ALA A 438 6.92 -7.82 11.38
C ALA A 438 6.65 -7.84 12.89
N VAL A 439 6.00 -8.87 13.42
CA VAL A 439 5.75 -9.01 14.86
C VAL A 439 6.01 -10.45 15.28
N ASP A 440 6.79 -10.63 16.35
CA ASP A 440 7.07 -11.97 16.89
C ASP A 440 6.06 -12.41 17.96
N PRO A 441 6.04 -13.70 18.33
CA PRO A 441 5.15 -14.21 19.37
C PRO A 441 5.42 -13.64 20.78
N GLU A 442 6.54 -12.97 21.01
CA GLU A 442 6.86 -12.30 22.29
C GLU A 442 6.22 -10.90 22.37
N GLY A 443 5.59 -10.43 21.28
CA GLY A 443 4.97 -9.11 21.20
C GLY A 443 5.95 -8.01 20.81
N VAL A 444 7.09 -8.33 20.20
CA VAL A 444 8.03 -7.33 19.67
C VAL A 444 7.71 -7.05 18.21
N MET A 445 7.44 -5.79 17.90
CA MET A 445 7.21 -5.28 16.55
C MET A 445 8.51 -4.73 15.95
N TYR A 446 8.76 -5.06 14.69
CA TYR A 446 9.88 -4.60 13.89
C TYR A 446 9.38 -3.79 12.70
N VAL A 447 9.73 -2.51 12.65
CA VAL A 447 9.23 -1.57 11.63
C VAL A 447 10.37 -0.71 11.08
N ASN A 448 10.57 -0.75 9.77
CA ASN A 448 11.39 0.23 9.07
C ASN A 448 10.60 1.53 8.84
N SER A 449 11.30 2.66 8.87
CA SER A 449 10.69 3.98 8.73
C SER A 449 11.45 4.86 7.76
N ASN A 450 10.73 5.64 6.97
CA ASN A 450 11.28 6.82 6.29
C ASN A 450 11.32 8.02 7.23
N GLU A 451 12.33 8.85 7.07
CA GLU A 451 12.53 10.11 7.78
C GLU A 451 12.82 11.21 6.72
N MET A 452 11.84 11.46 5.84
CA MET A 452 11.89 12.47 4.78
C MET A 452 10.85 13.58 4.98
N ALA A 453 11.27 14.85 4.95
CA ALA A 453 10.38 16.02 4.99
C ALA A 453 9.91 16.41 3.58
N TRP A 454 8.66 16.86 3.48
CA TRP A 454 8.03 17.30 2.22
C TRP A 454 7.33 18.63 2.44
N ILE A 455 7.15 19.39 1.36
CA ILE A 455 6.46 20.68 1.37
C ILE A 455 5.14 20.56 0.60
N LEU A 456 4.02 20.68 1.31
CA LEU A 456 2.69 20.77 0.74
C LEU A 456 2.35 22.25 0.49
N THR A 457 2.34 22.67 -0.78
CA THR A 457 1.92 24.01 -1.16
C THR A 457 0.64 23.93 -1.99
N MET A 458 -0.34 24.73 -1.62
CA MET A 458 -1.62 24.83 -2.33
C MET A 458 -1.61 26.02 -3.27
N LYS A 459 -2.28 25.91 -4.40
CA LYS A 459 -2.50 27.01 -5.35
C LYS A 459 -3.95 27.03 -5.81
N ASP A 460 -4.39 28.18 -6.31
CA ASP A 460 -5.70 28.27 -6.96
C ASP A 460 -5.71 27.39 -8.21
N SER A 461 -6.77 26.60 -8.37
CA SER A 461 -7.01 25.88 -9.61
C SER A 461 -7.32 26.87 -10.73
N PRO A 462 -6.86 26.63 -11.97
CA PRO A 462 -7.21 27.48 -13.11
C PRO A 462 -8.74 27.68 -13.20
N LYS A 463 -9.18 28.93 -13.29
CA LYS A 463 -10.61 29.24 -13.43
C LYS A 463 -11.13 28.70 -14.76
N GLN A 464 -12.41 28.33 -14.80
CA GLN A 464 -13.04 27.77 -15.99
C GLN A 464 -12.92 28.70 -17.21
N ASP A 465 -13.05 30.02 -17.02
CA ASP A 465 -12.86 31.01 -18.09
C ASP A 465 -11.43 31.02 -18.65
N ALA A 466 -10.42 30.87 -17.77
CA ALA A 466 -9.03 30.78 -18.20
C ALA A 466 -8.74 29.48 -18.97
N LEU A 467 -9.38 28.38 -18.60
CA LEU A 467 -9.30 27.10 -19.30
C LEU A 467 -10.08 27.08 -20.63
N ALA A 468 -11.14 27.88 -20.74
CA ALA A 468 -12.01 27.91 -21.92
C ALA A 468 -11.29 28.39 -23.19
N HIS A 469 -10.23 29.19 -23.04
CA HIS A 469 -9.41 29.69 -24.13
C HIS A 469 -8.28 28.75 -24.55
N LEU A 470 -8.03 27.67 -23.79
CA LEU A 470 -6.99 26.71 -24.11
C LEU A 470 -7.50 25.66 -25.12
N PRO A 471 -6.64 25.20 -26.06
CA PRO A 471 -6.86 23.98 -26.81
C PRO A 471 -7.19 22.78 -25.89
N LEU A 472 -7.89 21.78 -26.43
CA LEU A 472 -8.49 20.72 -25.62
C LEU A 472 -7.44 19.88 -24.85
N GLY A 473 -6.34 19.55 -25.51
CA GLY A 473 -5.21 18.81 -24.96
C GLY A 473 -4.48 19.59 -23.89
N GLU A 474 -4.15 20.86 -24.15
CA GLU A 474 -3.55 21.76 -23.16
C GLU A 474 -4.44 21.92 -21.92
N ARG A 475 -5.75 22.13 -22.10
CA ARG A 475 -6.73 22.20 -21.01
C ARG A 475 -6.80 20.90 -20.20
N THR A 476 -6.80 19.76 -20.89
CA THR A 476 -6.80 18.44 -20.24
C THR A 476 -5.52 18.27 -19.40
N TYR A 477 -4.36 18.64 -19.94
CA TYR A 477 -3.09 18.61 -19.23
C TYR A 477 -3.05 19.53 -18.00
N ALA A 478 -3.52 20.77 -18.15
CA ALA A 478 -3.60 21.77 -17.09
C ALA A 478 -4.45 21.28 -15.91
N THR A 479 -5.49 20.50 -16.20
CA THR A 479 -6.44 19.98 -15.21
C THR A 479 -5.93 18.71 -14.52
N LEU A 480 -5.32 17.77 -15.28
CA LEU A 480 -5.07 16.40 -14.79
C LEU A 480 -3.61 16.07 -14.52
N CYS A 481 -2.67 16.68 -15.24
CA CYS A 481 -1.27 16.24 -15.24
C CYS A 481 -0.35 17.20 -14.49
N THR A 482 -0.78 18.46 -14.29
CA THR A 482 0.07 19.55 -13.78
C THR A 482 0.49 19.37 -12.33
N SER A 483 -0.30 18.69 -11.48
CA SER A 483 0.07 18.40 -10.10
C SER A 483 1.34 17.54 -10.02
N CYS A 484 1.55 16.63 -10.97
CA CYS A 484 2.68 15.71 -11.00
C CYS A 484 3.80 16.19 -11.96
N HIS A 485 3.43 16.72 -13.12
CA HIS A 485 4.37 17.03 -14.20
C HIS A 485 4.70 18.53 -14.32
N GLY A 486 4.04 19.38 -13.53
CA GLY A 486 4.20 20.83 -13.56
C GLY A 486 3.62 21.49 -14.82
N PRO A 487 3.41 22.82 -14.83
CA PRO A 487 2.84 23.51 -16.00
C PRO A 487 3.76 23.43 -17.23
N GLU A 488 5.07 23.36 -17.01
CA GLU A 488 6.09 23.29 -18.07
C GLU A 488 6.46 21.87 -18.50
N ARG A 489 5.72 20.83 -18.07
CA ARG A 489 5.99 19.42 -18.38
C ARG A 489 7.32 18.86 -17.86
N LYS A 490 8.08 19.63 -17.07
CA LYS A 490 9.41 19.24 -16.55
C LYS A 490 9.39 18.10 -15.52
N GLY A 491 8.25 17.87 -14.88
CA GLY A 491 8.14 16.94 -13.76
C GLY A 491 9.01 17.31 -12.56
N ASN A 492 9.12 16.36 -11.62
CA ASN A 492 9.96 16.45 -10.45
C ASN A 492 10.66 15.09 -10.26
N ALA A 493 11.71 14.84 -11.06
CA ALA A 493 12.39 13.55 -11.10
C ALA A 493 12.97 13.15 -9.74
N LYS A 494 13.44 14.12 -8.94
CA LYS A 494 13.92 13.91 -7.56
C LYS A 494 12.82 13.39 -6.63
N SER A 495 11.56 13.71 -6.91
CA SER A 495 10.38 13.19 -6.18
C SER A 495 9.69 12.04 -6.90
N GLY A 496 10.28 11.49 -7.97
CA GLY A 496 9.75 10.33 -8.70
C GLY A 496 8.82 10.64 -9.87
N TYR A 497 8.66 11.91 -10.26
CA TYR A 497 7.78 12.33 -11.36
C TYR A 497 8.60 12.69 -12.61
N PRO A 498 8.52 11.91 -13.71
CA PRO A 498 9.38 12.12 -14.87
C PRO A 498 9.00 13.38 -15.65
N SER A 499 9.98 13.94 -16.37
CA SER A 499 9.75 14.97 -17.38
C SER A 499 9.01 14.39 -18.58
N LEU A 500 8.00 15.11 -19.05
CA LEU A 500 7.28 14.87 -20.29
C LEU A 500 7.79 15.75 -21.44
N VAL A 501 8.78 16.62 -21.17
CA VAL A 501 9.48 17.38 -22.23
C VAL A 501 10.15 16.41 -23.20
N ASP A 502 9.96 16.69 -24.49
CA ASP A 502 10.44 15.89 -25.63
C ASP A 502 10.01 14.41 -25.57
N ILE A 503 8.83 14.12 -25.02
CA ILE A 503 8.35 12.73 -24.92
C ILE A 503 8.25 12.03 -26.28
N SER A 504 8.01 12.80 -27.34
CA SER A 504 8.00 12.35 -28.74
C SER A 504 9.31 11.72 -29.20
N THR A 505 10.44 12.09 -28.58
CA THR A 505 11.76 11.51 -28.88
C THR A 505 12.01 10.19 -28.15
N LYS A 506 11.23 9.92 -27.09
CA LYS A 506 11.45 8.79 -26.18
C LYS A 506 10.43 7.68 -26.35
N ARG A 507 9.21 8.00 -26.79
CA ARG A 507 8.07 7.10 -26.86
C ARG A 507 7.20 7.42 -28.06
N ASP A 508 6.60 6.40 -28.64
CA ASP A 508 5.55 6.58 -29.64
C ASP A 508 4.20 6.94 -29.01
N LYS A 509 3.27 7.41 -29.85
CA LYS A 509 1.92 7.85 -29.42
C LYS A 509 1.08 6.71 -28.85
N ALA A 510 1.23 5.49 -29.37
CA ALA A 510 0.46 4.34 -28.92
C ALA A 510 0.84 3.98 -27.47
N PHE A 511 2.13 3.99 -27.16
CA PHE A 511 2.65 3.82 -25.81
C PHE A 511 2.13 4.90 -24.86
N VAL A 512 2.19 6.18 -25.24
CA VAL A 512 1.73 7.29 -24.39
C VAL A 512 0.21 7.22 -24.19
N SER A 513 -0.56 6.92 -25.23
CA SER A 513 -2.02 6.74 -25.13
C SER A 513 -2.41 5.57 -24.21
N ASN A 514 -1.69 4.45 -24.31
CA ASN A 514 -1.89 3.31 -23.41
C ASN A 514 -1.51 3.66 -21.97
N LEU A 515 -0.41 4.39 -21.76
CA LEU A 515 0.00 4.85 -20.44
C LEU A 515 -1.01 5.82 -19.81
N ILE A 516 -1.59 6.74 -20.59
CA ILE A 516 -2.66 7.63 -20.14
C ILE A 516 -3.90 6.82 -19.75
N THR A 517 -4.26 5.80 -20.52
CA THR A 517 -5.45 4.98 -20.25
C THR A 517 -5.25 4.06 -19.04
N SER A 518 -4.10 3.40 -18.97
CA SER A 518 -3.82 2.32 -18.02
C SER A 518 -3.09 2.80 -16.76
N GLY A 519 -2.46 3.97 -16.78
CA GLY A 519 -1.56 4.38 -15.70
C GLY A 519 -0.29 3.52 -15.63
N LYS A 520 0.62 3.84 -14.70
CA LYS A 520 1.80 3.04 -14.35
C LYS A 520 2.40 3.49 -13.03
N GLY A 521 2.76 2.51 -12.18
CA GLY A 521 3.38 2.81 -10.90
C GLY A 521 2.44 3.67 -10.05
N MET A 522 2.85 4.89 -9.70
CA MET A 522 2.05 5.86 -8.94
C MET A 522 1.03 6.61 -9.79
N MET A 523 1.16 6.64 -11.12
CA MET A 523 0.23 7.36 -11.99
C MET A 523 -1.05 6.52 -12.21
N PRO A 524 -2.24 7.00 -11.79
CA PRO A 524 -3.50 6.36 -12.14
C PRO A 524 -3.78 6.48 -13.64
N GLY A 525 -4.59 5.57 -14.16
CA GLY A 525 -5.09 5.64 -15.53
C GLY A 525 -6.30 6.58 -15.61
N PHE A 526 -6.32 7.44 -16.62
CA PHE A 526 -7.42 8.36 -16.89
C PHE A 526 -8.49 7.67 -17.76
N THR A 527 -9.20 6.72 -17.15
CA THR A 527 -10.17 5.86 -17.83
C THR A 527 -11.42 6.58 -18.30
N THR A 528 -11.79 7.66 -17.62
CA THR A 528 -12.99 8.47 -17.88
C THR A 528 -12.81 9.47 -19.04
N LEU A 529 -11.58 9.69 -19.52
CA LEU A 529 -11.34 10.59 -20.65
C LEU A 529 -11.93 10.02 -21.94
N SER A 530 -12.60 10.87 -22.73
CA SER A 530 -13.10 10.48 -24.04
C SER A 530 -11.94 10.18 -25.01
N ALA A 531 -12.22 9.45 -26.08
CA ALA A 531 -11.21 9.20 -27.13
C ALA A 531 -10.68 10.51 -27.72
N ALA A 532 -11.53 11.53 -27.87
CA ALA A 532 -11.15 12.85 -28.36
C ALA A 532 -10.23 13.58 -27.38
N ASP A 533 -10.55 13.58 -26.07
CA ASP A 533 -9.70 14.21 -25.05
C ASP A 533 -8.33 13.55 -24.98
N LYS A 534 -8.28 12.21 -25.04
CA LYS A 534 -7.01 11.47 -25.06
C LYS A 534 -6.19 11.79 -26.30
N GLN A 535 -6.80 11.83 -27.47
CA GLN A 535 -6.11 12.17 -28.72
C GLN A 535 -5.58 13.61 -28.67
N ALA A 536 -6.37 14.56 -28.17
CA ALA A 536 -5.94 15.94 -28.01
C ALA A 536 -4.80 16.07 -27.00
N LEU A 537 -4.88 15.38 -25.86
CA LEU A 537 -3.80 15.34 -24.86
C LEU A 537 -2.52 14.75 -25.43
N VAL A 538 -2.59 13.66 -26.19
CA VAL A 538 -1.42 13.09 -26.87
C VAL A 538 -0.87 14.08 -27.91
N ALA A 539 -1.71 14.74 -28.69
CA ALA A 539 -1.27 15.76 -29.64
C ALA A 539 -0.57 16.93 -28.93
N PHE A 540 -1.09 17.40 -27.79
CA PHE A 540 -0.47 18.43 -26.97
C PHE A 540 0.91 17.99 -26.44
N LEU A 541 1.01 16.78 -25.91
CA LEU A 541 2.27 16.22 -25.40
C LEU A 541 3.32 16.02 -26.51
N PHE A 542 2.89 15.89 -27.76
CA PHE A 542 3.77 15.75 -28.93
C PHE A 542 3.98 17.08 -29.67
N ASP A 543 3.49 18.20 -29.13
CA ASP A 543 3.56 19.54 -29.73
C ASP A 543 2.91 19.63 -31.13
N GLU A 544 1.90 18.80 -31.38
CA GLU A 544 1.14 18.72 -32.63
C GLU A 544 -0.30 19.26 -32.50
N GLU A 545 -0.70 19.70 -31.30
CA GLU A 545 -2.03 20.24 -31.09
C GLU A 545 -2.23 21.55 -31.88
N LYS A 546 -3.28 21.57 -32.71
CA LYS A 546 -3.67 22.78 -33.43
C LYS A 546 -4.20 23.82 -32.44
N LYS A 547 -3.70 25.05 -32.55
CA LYS A 547 -4.07 26.19 -31.68
C LYS A 547 -5.48 26.77 -31.93
N GLU A 548 -6.28 26.15 -32.79
CA GLU A 548 -7.66 26.57 -32.97
C GLU A 548 -8.45 26.19 -31.71
N ALA A 549 -9.00 27.19 -31.02
CA ALA A 549 -9.83 26.99 -29.85
C ALA A 549 -11.01 26.09 -30.22
N SER A 550 -10.98 24.83 -29.80
CA SER A 550 -12.13 23.94 -29.92
C SER A 550 -13.26 24.52 -29.06
N GLY A 551 -14.33 24.94 -29.74
CA GLY A 551 -15.49 25.53 -29.11
C GLY A 551 -16.00 24.67 -27.96
N GLY A 552 -16.17 25.28 -26.79
CA GLY A 552 -17.13 24.92 -25.74
C GLY A 552 -17.36 23.44 -25.45
N GLY A 553 -16.32 22.60 -25.43
CA GLY A 553 -16.44 21.25 -24.87
C GLY A 553 -16.60 21.35 -23.35
N ASN A 554 -17.79 21.07 -22.83
CA ASN A 554 -18.00 20.89 -21.39
C ASN A 554 -17.23 19.66 -20.92
N SER A 555 -15.99 19.86 -20.49
CA SER A 555 -15.27 18.91 -19.65
C SER A 555 -16.15 18.59 -18.45
N LYS A 556 -16.58 17.33 -18.32
CA LYS A 556 -17.32 16.81 -17.15
C LYS A 556 -16.40 16.62 -15.93
N MET A 557 -15.21 17.22 -15.93
CA MET A 557 -14.22 16.99 -14.88
C MET A 557 -14.62 17.72 -13.59
N PRO A 558 -14.49 17.08 -12.42
CA PRO A 558 -14.71 17.72 -11.13
C PRO A 558 -13.83 18.97 -10.98
N TYR A 559 -14.44 20.12 -10.64
CA TYR A 559 -13.68 21.34 -10.35
C TYR A 559 -13.52 21.51 -8.83
N LEU A 560 -12.26 21.55 -8.38
CA LEU A 560 -11.90 21.97 -7.03
C LEU A 560 -11.24 23.35 -7.08
N PRO A 561 -11.53 24.27 -6.14
CA PRO A 561 -10.96 25.63 -6.15
C PRO A 561 -9.46 25.66 -5.87
N TYR A 562 -8.91 24.61 -5.25
CA TYR A 562 -7.50 24.48 -4.94
C TYR A 562 -6.94 23.13 -5.39
N THR A 563 -5.67 23.15 -5.78
CA THR A 563 -4.87 21.96 -6.08
C THR A 563 -3.49 22.10 -5.43
N SER A 564 -2.83 20.98 -5.14
CA SER A 564 -1.45 21.03 -4.65
C SER A 564 -0.47 21.35 -5.79
N THR A 565 0.70 21.89 -5.46
CA THR A 565 1.83 22.00 -6.39
C THR A 565 2.57 20.67 -6.56
N GLY A 566 1.94 19.55 -6.18
CA GLY A 566 2.51 18.22 -6.26
C GLY A 566 3.23 17.75 -5.01
N TYR A 567 3.85 16.60 -5.17
CA TYR A 567 4.57 15.86 -4.16
C TYR A 567 6.02 16.35 -4.13
N ASN A 568 6.28 17.39 -3.34
CA ASN A 568 7.58 18.08 -3.30
C ASN A 568 8.41 17.66 -2.09
N LYS A 569 9.41 16.79 -2.31
CA LYS A 569 10.40 16.46 -1.27
C LYS A 569 11.23 17.70 -0.90
N PHE A 570 11.52 17.88 0.38
CA PHE A 570 12.41 18.94 0.86
C PHE A 570 13.86 18.47 0.76
N LEU A 571 14.50 18.82 -0.36
CA LEU A 571 15.83 18.36 -0.73
C LEU A 571 16.80 19.54 -0.89
N ASP A 572 18.09 19.26 -0.74
CA ASP A 572 19.16 20.19 -1.07
C ASP A 572 19.42 20.29 -2.60
N SER A 573 20.35 21.16 -2.99
CA SER A 573 20.75 21.36 -4.39
C SER A 573 21.21 20.06 -5.08
N LYS A 574 21.82 19.13 -4.34
CA LYS A 574 22.29 17.82 -4.81
C LYS A 574 21.22 16.72 -4.79
N GLY A 575 20.05 16.99 -4.23
CA GLY A 575 18.96 16.02 -4.11
C GLY A 575 19.06 15.12 -2.88
N LEU A 576 19.93 15.43 -1.91
CA LEU A 576 19.89 14.80 -0.59
C LEU A 576 18.75 15.40 0.24
N PRO A 577 18.21 14.67 1.22
CA PRO A 577 17.22 15.24 2.13
C PRO A 577 17.80 16.46 2.85
N ALA A 578 17.04 17.56 2.86
CA ALA A 578 17.49 18.83 3.42
C ALA A 578 17.63 18.80 4.96
N ILE A 579 17.11 17.76 5.61
CA ILE A 579 17.16 17.57 7.06
C ILE A 579 18.35 16.71 7.49
N THR A 580 18.75 16.81 8.75
CA THR A 580 19.76 15.97 9.38
C THR A 580 19.40 14.47 9.28
N PRO A 581 20.39 13.58 9.03
CA PRO A 581 20.16 12.14 9.15
C PRO A 581 19.87 11.72 10.60
N PRO A 582 19.24 10.55 10.83
CA PRO A 582 18.97 9.52 9.84
C PRO A 582 17.76 9.81 8.93
N TRP A 583 17.86 9.46 7.65
CA TRP A 583 16.78 9.58 6.65
C TRP A 583 15.93 8.31 6.50
N GLY A 584 16.35 7.25 7.18
CA GLY A 584 15.58 6.05 7.37
C GLY A 584 16.09 5.28 8.57
N THR A 585 15.19 4.58 9.25
CA THR A 585 15.52 3.82 10.47
C THR A 585 14.88 2.44 10.45
N LEU A 586 15.44 1.53 11.24
CA LEU A 586 14.85 0.24 11.59
C LEU A 586 14.63 0.24 13.09
N ASN A 587 13.47 -0.21 13.53
CA ASN A 587 13.00 -0.06 14.89
C ASN A 587 12.51 -1.40 15.44
N ALA A 588 12.77 -1.67 16.72
CA ALA A 588 12.10 -2.71 17.49
C ALA A 588 11.36 -2.09 18.67
N ILE A 589 10.06 -2.40 18.77
CA ILE A 589 9.13 -1.84 19.75
C ILE A 589 8.47 -2.99 20.49
N ASP A 590 8.55 -2.99 21.81
CA ASP A 590 7.84 -3.95 22.65
C ASP A 590 6.38 -3.52 22.84
N LEU A 591 5.44 -4.24 22.23
CA LEU A 591 4.02 -3.91 22.31
C LEU A 591 3.40 -4.25 23.67
N ASN A 592 4.08 -5.00 24.53
CA ASN A 592 3.64 -5.25 25.90
C ASN A 592 3.75 -3.97 26.75
N THR A 593 4.80 -3.17 26.52
CA THR A 593 5.14 -1.99 27.34
C THR A 593 4.98 -0.66 26.60
N GLY A 594 5.03 -0.70 25.26
CA GLY A 594 5.07 0.46 24.38
C GLY A 594 6.47 1.10 24.27
N GLU A 595 7.52 0.40 24.72
CA GLU A 595 8.89 0.93 24.76
C GLU A 595 9.75 0.43 23.59
N TYR A 596 10.74 1.24 23.21
CA TYR A 596 11.75 0.79 22.25
C TYR A 596 12.67 -0.26 22.87
N ARG A 597 12.93 -1.34 22.13
CA ARG A 597 14.06 -2.23 22.37
C ARG A 597 15.32 -1.66 21.73
N TRP A 598 15.22 -1.15 20.51
CA TRP A 598 16.29 -0.44 19.80
C TRP A 598 15.75 0.36 18.61
N LYS A 599 16.50 1.37 18.18
CA LYS A 599 16.29 2.16 16.95
C LYS A 599 17.65 2.43 16.31
N ILE A 600 17.82 2.07 15.04
CA ILE A 600 19.09 2.22 14.30
C ILE A 600 18.86 2.90 12.94
N PRO A 601 19.85 3.64 12.39
CA PRO A 601 19.81 4.07 10.99
C PRO A 601 19.72 2.86 10.04
N PHE A 602 18.95 2.98 8.95
CA PHE A 602 18.74 1.89 8.01
C PHE A 602 19.15 2.25 6.59
N GLY A 603 20.20 1.58 6.10
CA GLY A 603 20.82 1.78 4.80
C GLY A 603 21.80 2.94 4.75
N TYR A 604 22.46 3.10 3.60
CA TYR A 604 23.56 4.04 3.40
C TYR A 604 23.34 4.94 2.20
N GLU A 605 23.62 6.23 2.36
CA GLU A 605 23.76 7.15 1.24
C GLU A 605 25.18 7.02 0.63
N PRO A 606 25.33 6.50 -0.61
CA PRO A 606 26.65 6.24 -1.19
C PRO A 606 27.55 7.48 -1.24
N SER A 607 26.99 8.63 -1.64
CA SER A 607 27.74 9.89 -1.77
C SER A 607 28.31 10.44 -0.46
N LEU A 608 27.76 10.02 0.68
CA LEU A 608 28.23 10.38 2.02
C LEU A 608 29.07 9.26 2.65
N LEU A 609 28.79 8.00 2.31
CA LEU A 609 29.59 6.85 2.74
C LEU A 609 31.03 6.94 2.21
N GLU A 610 31.22 7.38 0.96
CA GLU A 610 32.53 7.64 0.35
C GLU A 610 33.34 8.69 1.14
N LYS A 611 32.67 9.56 1.90
CA LYS A 611 33.27 10.57 2.77
C LYS A 611 33.43 10.10 4.22
N GLY A 612 33.18 8.82 4.50
CA GLY A 612 33.28 8.23 5.83
C GLY A 612 32.03 8.40 6.72
N ILE A 613 30.93 8.95 6.20
CA ILE A 613 29.69 9.19 6.96
C ILE A 613 28.76 7.99 6.81
N LYS A 614 28.65 7.16 7.86
CA LYS A 614 27.99 5.84 7.79
C LYS A 614 26.54 5.80 8.30
N ASN A 615 26.17 6.66 9.24
CA ASN A 615 24.87 6.60 9.94
C ASN A 615 23.78 7.46 9.27
N THR A 616 23.78 7.49 7.94
CA THR A 616 22.88 8.37 7.17
C THR A 616 21.45 7.85 7.15
N GLY A 617 21.26 6.53 7.10
CA GLY A 617 19.96 5.97 6.72
C GLY A 617 19.55 6.41 5.32
N VAL A 618 18.57 5.74 4.74
CA VAL A 618 17.98 6.15 3.46
C VAL A 618 16.50 5.83 3.43
N GLU A 619 15.79 6.50 2.52
CA GLU A 619 14.43 6.10 2.19
C GLU A 619 14.37 4.61 1.83
N ASN A 620 13.34 3.95 2.33
CA ASN A 620 13.17 2.51 2.31
C ASN A 620 11.70 2.14 2.08
N TYR A 621 11.51 1.11 1.26
CA TYR A 621 10.20 0.61 0.84
C TYR A 621 10.23 -0.91 0.78
N GLY A 622 9.19 -1.59 1.26
CA GLY A 622 9.25 -3.02 1.59
C GLY A 622 9.44 -3.23 3.09
N GLY A 623 9.22 -4.46 3.56
CA GLY A 623 9.18 -4.78 4.99
C GLY A 623 10.17 -5.89 5.38
N PRO A 624 10.34 -6.13 6.70
CA PRO A 624 11.18 -7.19 7.21
C PRO A 624 10.48 -8.56 7.19
N VAL A 625 11.26 -9.64 7.22
CA VAL A 625 10.82 -10.97 7.67
C VAL A 625 11.66 -11.39 8.88
N ILE A 626 11.04 -12.04 9.86
CA ILE A 626 11.72 -12.47 11.09
C ILE A 626 11.59 -13.98 11.31
N THR A 627 12.57 -14.59 11.96
CA THR A 627 12.62 -16.03 12.21
C THR A 627 12.66 -16.35 13.70
N ALA A 628 12.22 -17.57 14.05
CA ALA A 628 12.33 -18.11 15.40
C ALA A 628 13.79 -18.20 15.89
N SER A 629 14.75 -18.33 14.99
CA SER A 629 16.20 -18.35 15.32
C SER A 629 16.75 -17.00 15.80
N GLY A 630 15.98 -15.91 15.75
CA GLY A 630 16.42 -14.60 16.21
C GLY A 630 16.97 -13.68 15.13
N LEU A 631 16.68 -13.96 13.85
CA LEU A 631 17.09 -13.12 12.74
C LEU A 631 15.95 -12.22 12.24
N LEU A 632 16.32 -11.05 11.74
CA LEU A 632 15.50 -10.16 10.93
C LEU A 632 16.18 -9.95 9.58
N PHE A 633 15.50 -10.28 8.49
CA PHE A 633 15.97 -10.10 7.12
C PHE A 633 15.20 -8.98 6.40
N ILE A 634 15.90 -8.07 5.71
CA ILE A 634 15.27 -6.94 5.00
C ILE A 634 16.18 -6.38 3.88
N ALA A 635 15.59 -5.95 2.77
CA ALA A 635 16.31 -5.42 1.59
C ALA A 635 15.88 -4.01 1.13
N ALA A 636 14.93 -3.41 1.85
CA ALA A 636 14.07 -2.30 1.43
C ALA A 636 14.75 -0.96 1.03
N THR A 637 16.08 -0.85 1.12
CA THR A 637 16.82 0.42 0.98
C THR A 637 17.29 0.66 -0.46
N LYS A 638 17.38 1.94 -0.84
CA LYS A 638 17.84 2.34 -2.20
C LYS A 638 19.28 1.95 -2.53
N ASP A 639 20.10 1.67 -1.52
CA ASP A 639 21.46 1.16 -1.70
C ASP A 639 21.49 -0.29 -2.24
N GLY A 640 20.35 -0.97 -2.33
CA GLY A 640 20.22 -2.29 -2.95
C GLY A 640 20.94 -3.41 -2.21
N MET A 641 21.08 -3.29 -0.89
CA MET A 641 21.66 -4.33 -0.05
C MET A 641 20.54 -5.18 0.58
N PHE A 642 20.75 -6.49 0.63
CA PHE A 642 19.97 -7.42 1.45
C PHE A 642 20.71 -7.67 2.76
N ARG A 643 20.02 -7.55 3.90
CA ARG A 643 20.63 -7.56 5.22
C ARG A 643 19.96 -8.54 6.16
N ALA A 644 20.75 -9.09 7.09
CA ALA A 644 20.31 -9.85 8.24
C ALA A 644 20.80 -9.17 9.53
N PHE A 645 19.89 -9.00 10.48
CA PHE A 645 20.15 -8.42 11.79
C PHE A 645 19.83 -9.42 12.90
N ASP A 646 20.54 -9.32 14.01
CA ASP A 646 20.08 -9.86 15.29
C ASP A 646 18.80 -9.10 15.68
N LYS A 647 17.66 -9.80 15.77
CA LYS A 647 16.38 -9.14 16.05
C LYS A 647 16.31 -8.61 17.49
N LYS A 648 17.09 -9.14 18.43
CA LYS A 648 17.07 -8.69 19.83
C LYS A 648 17.89 -7.41 20.01
N THR A 649 19.01 -7.28 19.31
CA THR A 649 19.94 -6.16 19.52
C THR A 649 20.00 -5.14 18.38
N GLY A 650 19.44 -5.46 17.21
CA GLY A 650 19.56 -4.63 16.00
C GLY A 650 20.97 -4.66 15.39
N LYS A 651 21.84 -5.59 15.81
CA LYS A 651 23.20 -5.70 15.27
C LYS A 651 23.14 -6.27 13.86
N LEU A 652 23.78 -5.59 12.90
CA LEU A 652 23.98 -6.14 11.55
C LEU A 652 24.87 -7.38 11.63
N LEU A 653 24.37 -8.50 11.15
CA LEU A 653 25.08 -9.78 11.16
C LEU A 653 25.57 -10.18 9.77
N TRP A 654 24.85 -9.83 8.71
CA TRP A 654 25.26 -10.17 7.35
C TRP A 654 24.62 -9.20 6.36
N GLU A 655 25.31 -8.88 5.27
CA GLU A 655 24.72 -8.17 4.14
C GLU A 655 25.35 -8.58 2.82
N THR A 656 24.59 -8.44 1.74
CA THR A 656 25.05 -8.69 0.37
C THR A 656 24.40 -7.74 -0.62
N LYS A 657 25.07 -7.50 -1.74
CA LYS A 657 24.56 -6.64 -2.81
C LYS A 657 23.59 -7.43 -3.70
N LEU A 658 22.39 -6.89 -3.89
CA LEU A 658 21.40 -7.44 -4.83
C LEU A 658 21.66 -6.93 -6.26
N PRO A 659 21.19 -7.66 -7.29
CA PRO A 659 21.32 -7.24 -8.70
C PRO A 659 20.60 -5.92 -9.01
N ALA A 660 19.54 -5.62 -8.27
CA ALA A 660 18.84 -4.34 -8.23
C ALA A 660 18.22 -4.15 -6.83
N ALA A 661 17.88 -2.91 -6.47
CA ALA A 661 17.22 -2.65 -5.18
C ALA A 661 15.88 -3.42 -5.09
N ALA A 662 15.64 -4.05 -3.95
CA ALA A 662 14.42 -4.82 -3.71
C ALA A 662 13.49 -4.01 -2.79
N PHE A 663 12.41 -3.47 -3.37
CA PHE A 663 11.36 -2.76 -2.63
C PHE A 663 10.19 -3.67 -2.24
N ALA A 664 10.48 -4.96 -2.12
CA ALA A 664 9.56 -6.05 -1.81
C ALA A 664 9.93 -6.66 -0.45
N THR A 665 8.94 -7.21 0.25
CA THR A 665 9.17 -7.96 1.48
C THR A 665 9.63 -9.39 1.14
N PRO A 666 10.74 -9.87 1.71
CA PRO A 666 11.20 -11.26 1.51
C PRO A 666 10.20 -12.31 2.00
N ALA A 667 10.27 -13.51 1.44
CA ALA A 667 9.60 -14.72 1.94
C ALA A 667 10.65 -15.74 2.38
N THR A 668 10.32 -16.57 3.38
CA THR A 668 11.19 -17.69 3.80
C THR A 668 10.39 -18.98 3.89
N TYR A 669 10.99 -20.07 3.46
CA TYR A 669 10.36 -21.39 3.36
C TYR A 669 11.42 -22.48 3.46
N GLN A 670 11.02 -23.73 3.58
CA GLN A 670 11.89 -24.88 3.66
C GLN A 670 11.42 -25.97 2.69
N ILE A 671 12.34 -26.51 1.90
CA ILE A 671 12.11 -27.64 1.00
C ILE A 671 13.15 -28.71 1.27
N ASN A 672 12.72 -29.95 1.48
CA ASN A 672 13.60 -31.10 1.72
C ASN A 672 14.63 -30.83 2.84
N GLY A 673 14.19 -30.17 3.93
CA GLY A 673 15.04 -29.83 5.06
C GLY A 673 16.04 -28.69 4.81
N LYS A 674 15.95 -27.95 3.69
CA LYS A 674 16.79 -26.79 3.38
C LYS A 674 15.96 -25.51 3.41
N GLN A 675 16.34 -24.54 4.23
CA GLN A 675 15.67 -23.25 4.38
C GLN A 675 16.17 -22.26 3.34
N TYR A 676 15.22 -21.61 2.68
CA TYR A 676 15.43 -20.59 1.67
C TYR A 676 14.88 -19.23 2.12
N ILE A 677 15.47 -18.16 1.61
CA ILE A 677 14.92 -16.80 1.69
C ILE A 677 14.93 -16.20 0.29
N VAL A 678 13.78 -15.76 -0.20
CA VAL A 678 13.58 -15.28 -1.57
C VAL A 678 12.98 -13.88 -1.62
N MET A 679 13.38 -13.08 -2.60
CA MET A 679 12.81 -11.76 -2.86
C MET A 679 12.90 -11.35 -4.33
N ALA A 680 12.04 -10.41 -4.73
CA ALA A 680 12.09 -9.76 -6.03
C ALA A 680 12.96 -8.50 -6.02
N CYS A 681 13.83 -8.38 -7.03
CA CYS A 681 14.78 -7.30 -7.25
C CYS A 681 14.39 -6.53 -8.52
N GLY A 682 13.45 -5.59 -8.39
CA GLY A 682 12.92 -4.80 -9.52
C GLY A 682 13.51 -3.39 -9.66
N GLY A 683 13.98 -2.78 -8.57
CA GLY A 683 14.52 -1.42 -8.54
C GLY A 683 13.53 -0.36 -9.02
N THR A 684 13.99 0.57 -9.88
CA THR A 684 13.21 1.67 -10.50
C THR A 684 12.75 2.77 -9.55
N LYS A 685 12.19 2.45 -8.38
CA LYS A 685 11.81 3.46 -7.37
C LYS A 685 13.07 4.15 -6.82
N LEU A 686 12.93 5.40 -6.39
CA LEU A 686 14.02 6.28 -5.92
C LEU A 686 15.19 6.43 -6.92
N GLY A 687 14.93 6.30 -8.23
CA GLY A 687 15.96 6.40 -9.27
C GLY A 687 16.95 5.23 -9.31
N THR A 688 16.64 4.12 -8.63
CA THR A 688 17.51 2.94 -8.61
C THR A 688 17.52 2.21 -9.96
N LYS A 689 18.62 1.50 -10.24
CA LYS A 689 18.78 0.68 -11.45
C LYS A 689 17.59 -0.27 -11.62
N LYS A 690 17.06 -0.36 -12.85
CA LYS A 690 16.01 -1.33 -13.20
C LYS A 690 16.51 -2.76 -13.03
N GLY A 691 15.65 -3.61 -12.49
CA GLY A 691 15.88 -5.04 -12.34
C GLY A 691 14.68 -5.86 -12.80
N ASN A 692 14.90 -7.18 -12.87
CA ASN A 692 13.95 -8.17 -13.33
C ASN A 692 14.20 -9.55 -12.71
N GLN A 693 14.80 -9.61 -11.51
CA GLN A 693 15.26 -10.89 -10.96
C GLN A 693 14.58 -11.23 -9.64
N TYR A 694 14.26 -12.51 -9.46
CA TYR A 694 14.09 -13.12 -8.15
C TYR A 694 15.40 -13.77 -7.74
N VAL A 695 15.75 -13.62 -6.47
CA VAL A 695 16.98 -14.19 -5.89
C VAL A 695 16.62 -14.96 -4.64
N ALA A 696 17.01 -16.22 -4.56
CA ALA A 696 16.88 -17.04 -3.36
C ALA A 696 18.24 -17.34 -2.73
N PHE A 697 18.30 -17.29 -1.41
CA PHE A 697 19.49 -17.59 -0.60
C PHE A 697 19.24 -18.80 0.29
N THR A 698 20.30 -19.56 0.55
CA THR A 698 20.29 -20.74 1.44
C THR A 698 21.68 -20.96 2.03
N LEU A 699 21.77 -21.74 3.12
CA LEU A 699 23.05 -22.31 3.56
C LEU A 699 23.57 -23.34 2.53
N PRO A 700 24.90 -23.48 2.36
CA PRO A 700 25.52 -24.37 1.38
C PRO A 700 25.06 -25.82 1.52
#